data_AF-A0A6A6K174-F1
#
_entry.id   AF-A0A6A6K174-F1
#
_cell.length_a   1.000
_cell.length_b   1.000
_cell.length_c   1.000
_cell.angle_alpha   90.00
_cell.angle_beta   90.00
_cell.angle_gamma   90.00
#
_symmetry.space_group_name_H-M   'P 1'
#
loop_
_entity.id
_entity.type
_entity.pdbx_description
1 polymer ?
#
loop_
_entity_poly.entity_id
_entity_poly.type
_entity_poly.pdbx_seq_one_letter_code
_entity_poly.pdbx_strand_id
1 'polypeptide(L)'
;MREVFFNGPAGKIEGRYTGSRDADAPLVLILHPHPQYGGSMDNKIVYNLYRVFAVNGFSVLRINFRGIGKSAGVFDKGVGELSDAATAADWLQNNSPSVSSFWVAGFSFGAWVAMQLMMRRPEVDGFVAVSPPANRYDFSFLSPCPVPGLIIQGDNDSIAEEAAVSQLASRLSASIKSEHMQYYVVERADHFFRDHISQLNEVVDAYIKSRMSAGSEQAFSAKRLKGKHPVSWPFKEAERILQAFGEEREVVLSVGYGPSGLPHIGTLGEAVRTTFVANALREISPNTSTKILAFSDDMDGLRKVPENIPQHEMVAECLGRPLTSIPDPFGTHQSYGHHMNHIFCEFLDRFGVEYEFKSATECYKSGVYDSVLLKLLQNYDRAAKVLLATVGEERQKTYSPFLPICPETLKVLQVPVVKTDVASGTIFYEDSNGNLVETPVTGGRCKLQWKADWGMRWAAFDVRYEAHGKDLTPSVKPSSEVCKILGKTPPVLFPYELFLDRDGKKISKSKGNGLSVEEWLACAPYESLALYVFQNPKRAKRLCFDVVPKFVDDYLSLVQEYNRAPTADNPVWHIHNGKVPNIELCELTFCLLINIASACNAEDEQMLWKLIRRYRGDIDSRADTVTLSKLVSCAVVYYRTFVMPNRSYRVPNENERGMLLDLAKTLATVGDADTSADIQNHVFAVGKKYLPDNLREWFKMLYEVLLGQSDGPRFGSFVKLYGVGNTIELIERATSADSSN
;
A
#
# COMPACT_ATOMS: atom_id res chain seq x y z
N MET A 1 -28.39 9.13 -6.48
CA MET A 1 -27.20 9.72 -7.14
C MET A 1 -26.91 11.05 -6.47
N ARG A 2 -25.68 11.24 -5.97
CA ARG A 2 -25.24 12.43 -5.23
C ARG A 2 -24.40 13.33 -6.14
N GLU A 3 -24.69 14.63 -6.16
CA GLU A 3 -23.79 15.64 -6.75
C GLU A 3 -22.56 15.79 -5.84
N VAL A 4 -21.37 15.71 -6.43
CA VAL A 4 -20.10 15.80 -5.71
C VAL A 4 -19.20 16.81 -6.37
N PHE A 5 -18.38 17.48 -5.55
CA PHE A 5 -17.36 18.41 -6.01
C PHE A 5 -16.05 18.10 -5.32
N PHE A 6 -14.97 18.14 -6.08
CA PHE A 6 -13.62 17.95 -5.54
C PHE A 6 -12.61 18.80 -6.29
N ASN A 7 -11.50 19.12 -5.65
CA ASN A 7 -10.49 20.00 -6.21
C ASN A 7 -9.63 19.23 -7.21
N GLY A 8 -9.62 19.69 -8.46
CA GLY A 8 -8.72 19.25 -9.51
C GLY A 8 -7.65 20.27 -9.88
N PRO A 9 -6.77 19.93 -10.83
CA PRO A 9 -5.61 20.74 -11.20
C PRO A 9 -5.94 22.13 -11.75
N ALA A 10 -7.09 22.26 -12.43
CA ALA A 10 -7.59 23.53 -12.98
C ALA A 10 -8.71 24.15 -12.12
N GLY A 11 -8.85 23.70 -10.87
CA GLY A 11 -9.90 24.12 -9.95
C GLY A 11 -10.95 23.03 -9.71
N LYS A 12 -12.14 23.43 -9.28
CA LYS A 12 -13.21 22.50 -8.87
C LYS A 12 -13.65 21.60 -10.04
N ILE A 13 -13.79 20.29 -9.80
CA ILE A 13 -14.39 19.32 -10.72
C ILE A 13 -15.78 18.96 -10.22
N GLU A 14 -16.76 18.98 -11.12
CA GLU A 14 -18.12 18.50 -10.89
C GLU A 14 -18.24 17.01 -11.22
N GLY A 15 -18.92 16.26 -10.35
CA GLY A 15 -19.26 14.88 -10.60
C GLY A 15 -20.63 14.45 -10.07
N ARG A 16 -21.01 13.24 -10.47
CA ARG A 16 -22.20 12.51 -10.04
C ARG A 16 -21.77 11.12 -9.56
N TYR A 17 -21.92 10.90 -8.26
CA TYR A 17 -21.55 9.65 -7.62
C TYR A 17 -22.79 8.83 -7.25
N THR A 18 -22.76 7.54 -7.53
CA THR A 18 -23.75 6.57 -7.03
C THR A 18 -22.98 5.43 -6.39
N GLY A 19 -22.91 5.43 -5.06
CA GLY A 19 -22.37 4.30 -4.32
C GLY A 19 -23.33 3.11 -4.38
N SER A 20 -22.76 1.92 -4.51
CA SER A 20 -23.49 0.68 -4.30
C SER A 20 -23.87 0.50 -2.82
N ARG A 21 -24.81 -0.40 -2.55
CA ARG A 21 -25.14 -0.83 -1.17
C ARG A 21 -24.09 -1.78 -0.61
N ASP A 22 -23.31 -2.40 -1.49
CA ASP A 22 -22.17 -3.24 -1.13
C ASP A 22 -20.92 -2.36 -0.97
N ALA A 23 -20.27 -2.45 0.20
CA ALA A 23 -19.07 -1.69 0.51
C ALA A 23 -17.85 -2.16 -0.31
N ASP A 24 -17.91 -3.35 -0.91
CA ASP A 24 -16.87 -3.92 -1.78
C ASP A 24 -17.19 -3.81 -3.27
N ALA A 25 -18.29 -3.14 -3.61
CA ALA A 25 -18.73 -2.98 -4.98
C ALA A 25 -17.59 -2.47 -5.87
N PRO A 26 -17.32 -3.11 -7.01
CA PRO A 26 -16.29 -2.67 -7.94
C PRO A 26 -16.53 -1.21 -8.34
N LEU A 27 -15.45 -0.46 -8.47
CA LEU A 27 -15.51 0.96 -8.81
C LEU A 27 -15.51 1.13 -10.32
N VAL A 28 -16.24 2.12 -10.83
CA VAL A 28 -16.06 2.56 -12.21
C VAL A 28 -16.09 4.07 -12.32
N LEU A 29 -15.07 4.61 -12.99
CA LEU A 29 -15.04 6.00 -13.45
C LEU A 29 -15.47 6.05 -14.92
N ILE A 30 -16.54 6.77 -15.23
CA ILE A 30 -17.05 6.93 -16.60
C ILE A 30 -16.79 8.35 -17.11
N LEU A 31 -16.11 8.44 -18.26
CA LEU A 31 -15.66 9.68 -18.87
C LEU A 31 -16.45 10.00 -20.15
N HIS A 32 -16.73 11.28 -20.34
CA HIS A 32 -17.64 11.76 -21.37
C HIS A 32 -16.96 12.12 -22.70
N PRO A 33 -17.71 12.25 -23.82
CA PRO A 33 -17.12 12.58 -25.12
C PRO A 33 -16.63 14.03 -25.17
N HIS A 34 -16.06 14.43 -26.30
CA HIS A 34 -15.25 15.66 -26.41
C HIS A 34 -15.94 16.92 -25.84
N PRO A 35 -15.31 17.65 -24.88
CA PRO A 35 -15.87 18.83 -24.23
C PRO A 35 -16.41 19.90 -25.20
N GLN A 36 -15.64 20.24 -26.24
CA GLN A 36 -16.01 21.32 -27.17
C GLN A 36 -17.11 20.95 -28.17
N TYR A 37 -17.49 19.67 -28.28
CA TYR A 37 -18.55 19.21 -29.20
C TYR A 37 -19.83 18.84 -28.44
N GLY A 38 -20.10 19.54 -27.33
CA GLY A 38 -21.29 19.34 -26.51
C GLY A 38 -21.22 18.11 -25.59
N GLY A 39 -20.03 17.56 -25.35
CA GLY A 39 -19.84 16.43 -24.45
C GLY A 39 -19.97 16.83 -22.98
N SER A 40 -20.71 16.03 -22.20
CA SER A 40 -20.85 16.16 -20.75
C SER A 40 -21.16 14.82 -20.10
N MET A 41 -21.03 14.73 -18.78
CA MET A 41 -21.37 13.53 -18.01
C MET A 41 -22.82 13.05 -18.20
N ASP A 42 -23.71 13.93 -18.66
CA ASP A 42 -25.12 13.65 -18.93
C ASP A 42 -25.40 13.21 -20.38
N ASN A 43 -24.35 13.04 -21.19
CA ASN A 43 -24.46 12.43 -22.51
C ASN A 43 -25.19 11.08 -22.45
N LYS A 44 -26.05 10.79 -23.45
CA LYS A 44 -26.91 9.61 -23.49
C LYS A 44 -26.14 8.30 -23.32
N ILE A 45 -25.00 8.12 -23.99
CA ILE A 45 -24.18 6.91 -23.87
C ILE A 45 -23.56 6.81 -22.48
N VAL A 46 -22.98 7.91 -21.97
CA VAL A 46 -22.37 7.97 -20.64
C VAL A 46 -23.38 7.66 -19.53
N TYR A 47 -24.61 8.17 -19.65
CA TYR A 47 -25.70 7.87 -18.74
C TYR A 47 -26.15 6.41 -18.81
N ASN A 48 -26.21 5.83 -20.01
CA ASN A 48 -26.54 4.42 -20.19
C ASN A 48 -25.46 3.50 -19.61
N LEU A 49 -24.17 3.78 -19.87
CA LEU A 49 -23.05 3.08 -19.22
C LEU A 49 -23.19 3.14 -17.70
N TYR A 50 -23.49 4.32 -17.13
CA TYR A 50 -23.74 4.43 -15.69
C TYR A 50 -24.84 3.48 -15.21
N ARG A 51 -25.97 3.42 -15.91
CA ARG A 51 -27.08 2.55 -15.52
C ARG A 51 -26.68 1.09 -15.56
N VAL A 52 -26.01 0.65 -16.62
CA VAL A 52 -25.58 -0.74 -16.78
C VAL A 52 -24.61 -1.13 -15.67
N PHE A 53 -23.58 -0.32 -15.39
CA PHE A 53 -22.65 -0.56 -14.29
C PHE A 53 -23.32 -0.56 -12.92
N ALA A 54 -24.19 0.42 -12.64
CA ALA A 54 -24.89 0.52 -11.36
C ALA A 54 -25.84 -0.67 -11.10
N VAL A 55 -26.52 -1.17 -12.15
CA VAL A 55 -27.36 -2.38 -12.07
C VAL A 55 -26.52 -3.63 -11.83
N ASN A 56 -25.31 -3.68 -12.39
CA ASN A 56 -24.33 -4.75 -12.12
C ASN A 56 -23.56 -4.55 -10.80
N GLY A 57 -24.04 -3.68 -9.92
CA GLY A 57 -23.56 -3.57 -8.54
C GLY A 57 -22.34 -2.67 -8.34
N PHE A 58 -21.87 -1.96 -9.37
CA PHE A 58 -20.71 -1.06 -9.26
C PHE A 58 -21.05 0.22 -8.49
N SER A 59 -20.05 0.76 -7.79
CA SER A 59 -20.06 2.16 -7.35
C SER A 59 -19.56 3.03 -8.51
N VAL A 60 -20.42 3.92 -9.00
CA VAL A 60 -20.20 4.65 -10.27
C VAL A 60 -19.93 6.12 -10.01
N LEU A 61 -18.83 6.64 -10.53
CA LEU A 61 -18.57 8.08 -10.67
C LEU A 61 -18.56 8.48 -12.14
N ARG A 62 -19.25 9.57 -12.44
CA ARG A 62 -19.13 10.29 -13.71
C ARG A 62 -18.76 11.73 -13.39
N ILE A 63 -17.88 12.33 -14.19
CA ILE A 63 -17.41 13.69 -13.99
C ILE A 63 -17.64 14.53 -15.22
N ASN A 64 -17.76 15.85 -15.06
CA ASN A 64 -17.53 16.79 -16.15
C ASN A 64 -16.04 17.16 -16.17
N PHE A 65 -15.41 17.09 -17.34
CA PHE A 65 -14.07 17.60 -17.54
C PHE A 65 -14.01 19.13 -17.32
N ARG A 66 -12.81 19.66 -17.12
CA ARG A 66 -12.56 21.10 -17.03
C ARG A 66 -13.29 21.90 -18.12
N GLY A 67 -13.91 23.01 -17.71
CA GLY A 67 -14.67 23.89 -18.60
C GLY A 67 -16.06 23.39 -19.01
N ILE A 68 -16.52 22.24 -18.48
CA ILE A 68 -17.87 21.70 -18.72
C ILE A 68 -18.70 21.72 -17.44
N GLY A 69 -19.96 22.12 -17.55
CA GLY A 69 -20.88 22.21 -16.41
C GLY A 69 -20.35 23.16 -15.33
N LYS A 70 -20.21 22.65 -14.10
CA LYS A 70 -19.68 23.40 -12.96
C LYS A 70 -18.19 23.08 -12.69
N SER A 71 -17.50 22.41 -13.62
CA SER A 71 -16.06 22.17 -13.54
C SER A 71 -15.29 23.41 -14.01
N ALA A 72 -14.33 23.87 -13.20
CA ALA A 72 -13.46 24.99 -13.49
C ALA A 72 -12.40 24.65 -14.56
N GLY A 73 -11.75 25.68 -15.11
CA GLY A 73 -10.73 25.55 -16.15
C GLY A 73 -11.29 25.60 -17.57
N VAL A 74 -10.44 25.27 -18.53
CA VAL A 74 -10.76 25.27 -19.96
C VAL A 74 -10.17 24.01 -20.61
N PHE A 75 -10.78 23.59 -21.73
CA PHE A 75 -10.35 22.41 -22.48
C PHE A 75 -8.85 22.47 -22.82
N ASP A 76 -8.13 21.38 -22.55
CA ASP A 76 -6.67 21.29 -22.60
C ASP A 76 -6.18 20.08 -23.43
N LYS A 77 -6.91 19.79 -24.51
CA LYS A 77 -6.51 18.86 -25.58
C LYS A 77 -6.12 17.45 -25.10
N GLY A 78 -6.65 16.99 -23.97
CA GLY A 78 -6.41 15.67 -23.39
C GLY A 78 -5.50 15.66 -22.17
N VAL A 79 -4.55 16.59 -22.06
CA VAL A 79 -3.57 16.58 -20.96
C VAL A 79 -4.26 16.95 -19.66
N GLY A 80 -5.04 18.03 -19.71
CA GLY A 80 -5.84 18.47 -18.60
C GLY A 80 -6.94 17.49 -18.23
N GLU A 81 -7.67 17.00 -19.22
CA GLU A 81 -8.78 16.06 -19.01
C GLU A 81 -8.31 14.74 -18.39
N LEU A 82 -7.11 14.26 -18.77
CA LEU A 82 -6.47 13.13 -18.12
C LEU A 82 -6.14 13.41 -16.65
N SER A 83 -5.66 14.62 -16.33
CA SER A 83 -5.38 15.02 -14.95
C SER A 83 -6.65 15.15 -14.11
N ASP A 84 -7.76 15.60 -14.73
CA ASP A 84 -9.08 15.63 -14.11
C ASP A 84 -9.59 14.20 -13.84
N ALA A 85 -9.41 13.29 -14.81
CA ALA A 85 -9.77 11.88 -14.67
C ALA A 85 -8.94 11.18 -13.56
N ALA A 86 -7.64 11.48 -13.47
CA ALA A 86 -6.78 10.96 -12.40
C ALA A 86 -7.26 11.45 -11.01
N THR A 87 -7.59 12.73 -10.89
CA THR A 87 -8.15 13.32 -9.66
C THR A 87 -9.48 12.66 -9.29
N ALA A 88 -10.34 12.41 -10.29
CA ALA A 88 -11.61 11.75 -10.07
C ALA A 88 -11.44 10.29 -9.65
N ALA A 89 -10.46 9.58 -10.19
CA ALA A 89 -10.11 8.24 -9.75
C ALA A 89 -9.61 8.24 -8.30
N ASP A 90 -8.75 9.18 -7.93
CA ASP A 90 -8.30 9.37 -6.54
C ASP A 90 -9.48 9.65 -5.61
N TRP A 91 -10.39 10.56 -6.00
CA TRP A 91 -11.59 10.85 -5.23
C TRP A 91 -12.48 9.63 -5.07
N LEU A 92 -12.73 8.88 -6.15
CA LEU A 92 -13.57 7.68 -6.13
C LEU A 92 -12.99 6.61 -5.20
N GLN A 93 -11.68 6.36 -5.28
CA GLN A 93 -10.99 5.42 -4.40
C GLN A 93 -10.99 5.84 -2.93
N ASN A 94 -10.73 7.13 -2.66
CA ASN A 94 -10.73 7.64 -1.28
C ASN A 94 -12.11 7.54 -0.62
N ASN A 95 -13.20 7.59 -1.41
CA ASN A 95 -14.56 7.40 -0.92
C ASN A 95 -14.99 5.92 -0.89
N SER A 96 -14.13 4.98 -1.28
CA SER A 96 -14.41 3.54 -1.29
C SER A 96 -13.12 2.72 -1.06
N PRO A 97 -12.51 2.83 0.15
CA PRO A 97 -11.16 2.33 0.45
C PRO A 97 -11.04 0.80 0.57
N SER A 98 -12.16 0.06 0.60
CA SER A 98 -12.22 -1.41 0.74
C SER A 98 -12.16 -2.17 -0.59
N VAL A 99 -12.28 -1.48 -1.73
CA VAL A 99 -12.57 -2.12 -3.03
C VAL A 99 -11.32 -2.64 -3.73
N SER A 100 -11.38 -3.88 -4.23
CA SER A 100 -10.27 -4.57 -4.90
C SER A 100 -10.28 -4.48 -6.43
N SER A 101 -11.33 -3.93 -7.05
CA SER A 101 -11.47 -3.84 -8.52
C SER A 101 -11.90 -2.43 -8.95
N PHE A 102 -11.17 -1.85 -9.90
CA PHE A 102 -11.40 -0.50 -10.42
C PHE A 102 -11.44 -0.53 -11.94
N TRP A 103 -12.53 -0.04 -12.51
CA TRP A 103 -12.74 0.03 -13.94
C TRP A 103 -12.74 1.47 -14.43
N VAL A 104 -12.35 1.63 -15.68
CA VAL A 104 -12.55 2.89 -16.40
C VAL A 104 -13.46 2.63 -17.59
N ALA A 105 -14.41 3.53 -17.83
CA ALA A 105 -15.23 3.47 -19.01
C ALA A 105 -15.25 4.84 -19.70
N GLY A 106 -15.41 4.86 -21.01
CA GLY A 106 -15.46 6.10 -21.74
C GLY A 106 -16.12 5.97 -23.10
N PHE A 107 -16.64 7.09 -23.59
CA PHE A 107 -17.21 7.21 -24.92
C PHE A 107 -16.41 8.24 -25.74
N SER A 108 -16.04 7.88 -26.98
CA SER A 108 -15.32 8.76 -27.91
C SER A 108 -14.03 9.31 -27.29
N PHE A 109 -13.84 10.63 -27.25
CA PHE A 109 -12.73 11.27 -26.54
C PHE A 109 -12.55 10.75 -25.09
N GLY A 110 -13.64 10.51 -24.36
CA GLY A 110 -13.58 9.94 -23.01
C GLY A 110 -13.01 8.53 -22.97
N ALA A 111 -13.19 7.73 -24.03
CA ALA A 111 -12.57 6.41 -24.15
C ALA A 111 -11.05 6.53 -24.30
N TRP A 112 -10.57 7.49 -25.10
CA TRP A 112 -9.14 7.77 -25.25
C TRP A 112 -8.52 8.23 -23.92
N VAL A 113 -9.17 9.13 -23.17
CA VAL A 113 -8.71 9.56 -21.84
C VAL A 113 -8.75 8.40 -20.83
N ALA A 114 -9.80 7.57 -20.85
CA ALA A 114 -9.92 6.40 -19.96
C ALA A 114 -8.76 5.41 -20.18
N MET A 115 -8.43 5.11 -21.45
CA MET A 115 -7.33 4.20 -21.78
C MET A 115 -5.96 4.81 -21.45
N GLN A 116 -5.78 6.13 -21.57
CA GLN A 116 -4.59 6.82 -21.09
C GLN A 116 -4.45 6.78 -19.56
N LEU A 117 -5.56 6.90 -18.84
CA LEU A 117 -5.59 6.80 -17.39
C LEU A 117 -5.23 5.38 -16.95
N MET A 118 -5.79 4.36 -17.58
CA MET A 118 -5.49 2.95 -17.35
C MET A 118 -3.99 2.67 -17.42
N MET A 119 -3.26 3.19 -18.42
CA MET A 119 -1.81 3.01 -18.51
C MET A 119 -1.02 3.63 -17.36
N ARG A 120 -1.58 4.64 -16.69
CA ARG A 120 -0.93 5.39 -15.61
C ARG A 120 -1.38 4.91 -14.21
N ARG A 121 -2.40 4.06 -14.15
CA ARG A 121 -3.07 3.64 -12.92
C ARG A 121 -3.12 2.11 -12.85
N PRO A 122 -2.09 1.47 -12.25
CA PRO A 122 -1.99 0.01 -12.15
C PRO A 122 -3.16 -0.68 -11.42
N GLU A 123 -3.94 0.09 -10.66
CA GLU A 123 -5.18 -0.37 -10.02
C GLU A 123 -6.33 -0.63 -10.99
N VAL A 124 -6.30 -0.07 -12.20
CA VAL A 124 -7.35 -0.24 -13.18
C VAL A 124 -7.22 -1.64 -13.73
N ASP A 125 -8.20 -2.51 -13.48
CA ASP A 125 -8.16 -3.93 -13.82
C ASP A 125 -9.17 -4.31 -14.92
N GLY A 126 -9.92 -3.35 -15.44
CA GLY A 126 -10.85 -3.53 -16.56
C GLY A 126 -11.22 -2.21 -17.21
N PHE A 127 -11.58 -2.25 -18.50
CA PHE A 127 -12.11 -1.08 -19.20
C PHE A 127 -13.27 -1.38 -20.14
N VAL A 128 -14.09 -0.36 -20.39
CA VAL A 128 -15.09 -0.34 -21.48
C VAL A 128 -14.89 0.91 -22.33
N ALA A 129 -14.51 0.74 -23.59
CA ALA A 129 -14.29 1.82 -24.55
C ALA A 129 -15.36 1.78 -25.64
N VAL A 130 -16.22 2.79 -25.71
CA VAL A 130 -17.28 2.92 -26.72
C VAL A 130 -16.84 3.92 -27.79
N SER A 131 -16.81 3.50 -29.05
CA SER A 131 -16.35 4.27 -30.22
C SER A 131 -15.04 5.05 -30.00
N PRO A 132 -13.93 4.40 -29.58
CA PRO A 132 -12.67 5.09 -29.37
C PRO A 132 -12.17 5.70 -30.71
N PRO A 133 -11.84 7.00 -30.77
CA PRO A 133 -11.52 7.70 -32.02
C PRO A 133 -10.09 7.42 -32.51
N ALA A 134 -9.80 6.17 -32.85
CA ALA A 134 -8.47 5.66 -33.22
C ALA A 134 -7.93 6.25 -34.54
N ASN A 135 -8.79 6.83 -35.37
CA ASN A 135 -8.43 7.59 -36.57
C ASN A 135 -8.03 9.05 -36.27
N ARG A 136 -8.31 9.57 -35.07
CA ARG A 136 -8.05 10.98 -34.70
C ARG A 136 -7.00 11.16 -33.62
N TYR A 137 -6.84 10.18 -32.74
CA TYR A 137 -5.89 10.23 -31.62
C TYR A 137 -4.92 9.06 -31.66
N ASP A 138 -3.73 9.26 -31.11
CA ASP A 138 -2.75 8.20 -30.99
C ASP A 138 -3.10 7.25 -29.84
N PHE A 139 -3.14 5.96 -30.14
CA PHE A 139 -3.32 4.86 -29.18
C PHE A 139 -2.08 3.94 -29.09
N SER A 140 -0.95 4.34 -29.69
CA SER A 140 0.31 3.57 -29.68
C SER A 140 0.84 3.31 -28.27
N PHE A 141 0.49 4.18 -27.32
CA PHE A 141 0.84 4.08 -25.90
C PHE A 141 0.33 2.80 -25.21
N LEU A 142 -0.59 2.06 -25.84
CA LEU A 142 -1.19 0.84 -25.31
C LEU A 142 -0.45 -0.46 -25.67
N SER A 143 0.80 -0.39 -26.15
CA SER A 143 1.59 -1.58 -26.49
C SER A 143 2.81 -1.73 -25.59
N PRO A 144 2.83 -2.71 -24.65
CA PRO A 144 1.78 -3.71 -24.36
C PRO A 144 0.62 -3.16 -23.51
N CYS A 145 -0.60 -3.67 -23.74
CA CYS A 145 -1.78 -3.31 -22.95
C CYS A 145 -1.77 -4.09 -21.63
N PRO A 146 -1.83 -3.42 -20.45
CA PRO A 146 -1.65 -4.07 -19.16
C PRO A 146 -2.87 -4.86 -18.71
N VAL A 147 -4.07 -4.54 -19.22
CA VAL A 147 -5.34 -5.10 -18.73
C VAL A 147 -6.31 -5.41 -19.87
N PRO A 148 -7.12 -6.48 -19.75
CA PRO A 148 -8.14 -6.80 -20.74
C PRO A 148 -9.36 -5.86 -20.58
N GLY A 149 -10.12 -5.69 -21.65
CA GLY A 149 -11.29 -4.83 -21.65
C GLY A 149 -12.20 -5.08 -22.85
N LEU A 150 -13.27 -4.30 -22.93
CA LEU A 150 -14.22 -4.33 -24.03
C LEU A 150 -14.09 -3.08 -24.88
N ILE A 151 -13.99 -3.27 -26.20
CA ILE A 151 -14.14 -2.21 -27.20
C ILE A 151 -15.45 -2.46 -27.95
N ILE A 152 -16.33 -1.45 -27.99
CA ILE A 152 -17.59 -1.49 -28.74
C ILE A 152 -17.57 -0.43 -29.83
N GLN A 153 -17.94 -0.81 -31.04
CA GLN A 153 -17.88 0.04 -32.22
C GLN A 153 -19.12 -0.13 -33.09
N GLY A 154 -19.63 0.96 -33.68
CA GLY A 154 -20.64 0.89 -34.74
C GLY A 154 -19.97 0.74 -36.11
N ASP A 155 -20.51 -0.10 -37.00
CA ASP A 155 -19.97 -0.29 -38.35
C ASP A 155 -20.24 0.90 -39.29
N ASN A 156 -21.19 1.77 -38.95
CA ASN A 156 -21.57 2.97 -39.70
C ASN A 156 -21.17 4.27 -38.95
N ASP A 157 -20.16 4.17 -38.09
CA ASP A 157 -19.59 5.31 -37.37
C ASP A 157 -18.71 6.16 -38.30
N SER A 158 -19.22 7.33 -38.69
CA SER A 158 -18.53 8.28 -39.56
C SER A 158 -17.52 9.19 -38.82
N ILE A 159 -17.37 9.04 -37.50
CA ILE A 159 -16.50 9.88 -36.66
C ILE A 159 -15.26 9.09 -36.24
N ALA A 160 -15.48 7.91 -35.65
CA ALA A 160 -14.47 6.92 -35.30
C ALA A 160 -14.66 5.72 -36.22
N GLU A 161 -13.93 5.70 -37.34
CA GLU A 161 -14.10 4.68 -38.37
C GLU A 161 -13.82 3.27 -37.84
N GLU A 162 -14.74 2.34 -38.09
CA GLU A 162 -14.66 0.95 -37.62
C GLU A 162 -13.32 0.31 -37.99
N ALA A 163 -12.83 0.51 -39.21
CA ALA A 163 -11.58 -0.05 -39.68
C ALA A 163 -10.38 0.36 -38.81
N ALA A 164 -10.32 1.61 -38.36
CA ALA A 164 -9.26 2.10 -37.48
C ALA A 164 -9.37 1.50 -36.06
N VAL A 165 -10.59 1.33 -35.56
CA VAL A 165 -10.87 0.74 -34.25
C VAL A 165 -10.61 -0.76 -34.23
N SER A 166 -10.93 -1.47 -35.32
CA SER A 166 -10.64 -2.88 -35.52
C SER A 166 -9.12 -3.16 -35.53
N GLN A 167 -8.34 -2.29 -36.19
CA GLN A 167 -6.87 -2.35 -36.13
C GLN A 167 -6.33 -2.12 -34.71
N LEU A 168 -6.91 -1.18 -33.96
CA LEU A 168 -6.58 -0.98 -32.55
C LEU A 168 -6.90 -2.25 -31.73
N ALA A 169 -8.11 -2.80 -31.85
CA ALA A 169 -8.54 -3.99 -31.13
C ALA A 169 -7.70 -5.23 -31.45
N SER A 170 -7.28 -5.38 -32.71
CA SER A 170 -6.40 -6.46 -33.15
C SER A 170 -5.01 -6.37 -32.50
N ARG A 171 -4.42 -5.16 -32.46
CA ARG A 171 -3.17 -4.92 -31.71
C ARG A 171 -3.35 -5.18 -30.21
N LEU A 172 -4.50 -4.76 -29.69
CA LEU A 172 -5.11 -5.09 -28.40
C LEU A 172 -4.87 -6.55 -27.99
N SER A 173 -5.62 -7.38 -28.70
CA SER A 173 -5.75 -8.81 -28.52
C SER A 173 -4.43 -9.56 -28.76
N ALA A 174 -3.58 -9.05 -29.65
CA ALA A 174 -2.24 -9.60 -29.86
C ALA A 174 -1.30 -9.34 -28.67
N SER A 175 -1.44 -8.19 -28.00
CA SER A 175 -0.58 -7.80 -26.88
C SER A 175 -0.97 -8.45 -25.56
N ILE A 176 -2.24 -8.83 -25.38
CA ILE A 176 -2.75 -9.46 -24.16
C ILE A 176 -3.47 -10.78 -24.49
N LYS A 177 -2.87 -11.90 -24.07
CA LYS A 177 -3.47 -13.24 -24.23
C LYS A 177 -4.53 -13.49 -23.16
N SER A 178 -5.68 -12.83 -23.28
CA SER A 178 -6.83 -12.99 -22.38
C SER A 178 -8.13 -13.08 -23.17
N GLU A 179 -8.99 -14.04 -22.82
CA GLU A 179 -10.35 -14.17 -23.36
C GLU A 179 -11.28 -13.01 -22.97
N HIS A 180 -10.87 -12.20 -21.99
CA HIS A 180 -11.61 -11.02 -21.55
C HIS A 180 -11.27 -9.76 -22.36
N MET A 181 -10.35 -9.84 -23.31
CA MET A 181 -10.14 -8.78 -24.31
C MET A 181 -11.12 -9.00 -25.46
N GLN A 182 -12.16 -8.16 -25.55
CA GLN A 182 -13.24 -8.33 -26.50
C GLN A 182 -13.41 -7.10 -27.39
N TYR A 183 -13.74 -7.35 -28.64
CA TYR A 183 -14.13 -6.35 -29.62
C TYR A 183 -15.50 -6.73 -30.18
N TYR A 184 -16.47 -5.82 -30.08
CA TYR A 184 -17.83 -6.04 -30.54
C TYR A 184 -18.26 -4.94 -31.50
N VAL A 185 -18.74 -5.35 -32.67
CA VAL A 185 -19.30 -4.44 -33.68
C VAL A 185 -20.82 -4.49 -33.63
N VAL A 186 -21.46 -3.33 -33.49
CA VAL A 186 -22.90 -3.16 -33.54
C VAL A 186 -23.29 -2.80 -34.97
N GLU A 187 -23.98 -3.72 -35.64
CA GLU A 187 -24.41 -3.54 -37.03
C GLU A 187 -25.36 -2.35 -37.19
N ARG A 188 -25.13 -1.57 -38.25
CA ARG A 188 -25.85 -0.35 -38.64
C ARG A 188 -25.81 0.79 -37.62
N ALA A 189 -25.03 0.67 -36.55
CA ALA A 189 -24.90 1.71 -35.55
C ALA A 189 -23.94 2.81 -36.00
N ASP A 190 -24.33 4.04 -35.72
CA ASP A 190 -23.49 5.22 -35.90
C ASP A 190 -22.70 5.56 -34.62
N HIS A 191 -21.92 6.64 -34.65
CA HIS A 191 -21.10 7.08 -33.51
C HIS A 191 -21.88 7.25 -32.20
N PHE A 192 -23.16 7.60 -32.29
CA PHE A 192 -24.00 7.89 -31.13
C PHE A 192 -24.93 6.75 -30.77
N PHE A 193 -24.83 5.61 -31.47
CA PHE A 193 -25.69 4.43 -31.33
C PHE A 193 -27.18 4.80 -31.33
N ARG A 194 -27.58 5.75 -32.20
CA ARG A 194 -29.00 6.13 -32.35
C ARG A 194 -29.78 4.87 -32.71
N ASP A 195 -30.89 4.63 -32.02
CA ASP A 195 -31.73 3.43 -32.12
C ASP A 195 -31.07 2.09 -31.72
N HIS A 196 -29.76 2.06 -31.42
CA HIS A 196 -29.01 0.87 -31.01
C HIS A 196 -28.56 0.89 -29.54
N ILE A 197 -29.06 1.82 -28.73
CA ILE A 197 -28.71 1.92 -27.29
C ILE A 197 -29.06 0.66 -26.50
N SER A 198 -30.16 -0.05 -26.84
CA SER A 198 -30.50 -1.33 -26.18
C SER A 198 -29.41 -2.36 -26.40
N GLN A 199 -28.98 -2.52 -27.66
CA GLN A 199 -27.93 -3.46 -28.04
C GLN A 199 -26.59 -3.08 -27.40
N LEU A 200 -26.23 -1.79 -27.36
CA LEU A 200 -25.06 -1.30 -26.62
C LEU A 200 -25.12 -1.72 -25.15
N ASN A 201 -26.26 -1.52 -24.49
CA ASN A 201 -26.45 -1.87 -23.09
C ASN A 201 -26.35 -3.39 -22.85
N GLU A 202 -26.94 -4.19 -23.72
CA GLU A 202 -26.91 -5.65 -23.67
C GLU A 202 -25.47 -6.19 -23.79
N VAL A 203 -24.68 -5.63 -24.71
CA VAL A 203 -23.28 -6.01 -24.90
C VAL A 203 -22.44 -5.67 -23.68
N VAL A 204 -22.59 -4.45 -23.13
CA VAL A 204 -21.86 -4.04 -21.91
C VAL A 204 -22.28 -4.88 -20.71
N ASP A 205 -23.57 -5.14 -20.54
CA ASP A 205 -24.12 -5.96 -19.45
C ASP A 205 -23.61 -7.40 -19.52
N ALA A 206 -23.65 -8.02 -20.70
CA ALA A 206 -23.14 -9.36 -20.91
C ALA A 206 -21.63 -9.44 -20.63
N TYR A 207 -20.86 -8.44 -21.08
CA TYR A 207 -19.43 -8.38 -20.80
C TYR A 207 -19.14 -8.26 -19.30
N ILE A 208 -19.79 -7.32 -18.60
CA ILE A 208 -19.61 -7.16 -17.15
C ILE A 208 -19.97 -8.47 -16.44
N LYS A 209 -21.10 -9.08 -16.77
CA LYS A 209 -21.51 -10.36 -16.19
C LYS A 209 -20.47 -11.45 -16.44
N SER A 210 -19.95 -11.59 -17.67
CA SER A 210 -18.91 -12.57 -17.98
C SER A 210 -17.61 -12.33 -17.19
N ARG A 211 -17.20 -11.07 -17.02
CA ARG A 211 -15.98 -10.69 -16.29
C ARG A 211 -16.15 -10.88 -14.78
N MET A 212 -17.36 -10.68 -14.27
CA MET A 212 -17.71 -10.95 -12.88
C MET A 212 -17.93 -12.45 -12.62
N SER A 213 -18.42 -13.21 -13.61
CA SER A 213 -18.72 -14.64 -13.49
C SER A 213 -17.51 -15.56 -13.75
N ALA A 214 -16.52 -15.14 -14.54
CA ALA A 214 -15.26 -15.86 -14.68
C ALA A 214 -14.42 -15.81 -13.39
N GLY A 215 -14.66 -14.81 -12.53
CA GLY A 215 -14.22 -14.84 -11.13
C GLY A 215 -15.07 -15.75 -10.24
N SER A 216 -16.24 -16.21 -10.72
CA SER A 216 -17.23 -16.98 -9.97
C SER A 216 -17.23 -18.49 -10.24
N GLU A 217 -16.53 -19.00 -11.26
CA GLU A 217 -16.25 -20.45 -11.34
C GLU A 217 -15.21 -20.91 -10.30
N GLN A 218 -14.48 -19.96 -9.68
CA GLN A 218 -13.79 -20.18 -8.39
C GLN A 218 -14.63 -19.76 -7.17
N ALA A 219 -15.83 -19.22 -7.38
CA ALA A 219 -16.74 -18.75 -6.33
C ALA A 219 -18.15 -19.33 -6.49
N PHE A 220 -18.29 -20.65 -6.62
CA PHE A 220 -19.56 -21.32 -6.35
C PHE A 220 -19.36 -22.74 -5.77
N SER A 221 -18.94 -22.79 -4.51
CA SER A 221 -19.48 -23.77 -3.55
C SER A 221 -19.28 -23.26 -2.12
N ALA A 222 -19.54 -21.98 -1.87
CA ALA A 222 -19.87 -21.54 -0.52
C ALA A 222 -21.38 -21.67 -0.38
N LYS A 223 -21.82 -22.80 0.20
CA LYS A 223 -23.06 -22.81 0.96
C LYS A 223 -22.96 -21.60 1.89
N ARG A 224 -23.73 -20.53 1.61
CA ARG A 224 -23.78 -19.31 2.42
C ARG A 224 -23.95 -19.73 3.88
N LEU A 225 -22.86 -19.73 4.64
CA LEU A 225 -22.91 -19.64 6.08
C LEU A 225 -23.46 -18.25 6.34
N LYS A 226 -24.74 -18.19 6.72
CA LYS A 226 -25.40 -16.96 7.13
C LYS A 226 -24.67 -16.46 8.39
N GLY A 227 -23.74 -15.53 8.21
CA GLY A 227 -23.00 -14.85 9.29
C GLY A 227 -22.60 -13.44 8.87
N LYS A 228 -22.83 -12.47 9.75
CA LYS A 228 -22.43 -11.05 9.64
C LYS A 228 -20.92 -10.90 9.89
N HIS A 229 -20.05 -11.33 8.98
CA HIS A 229 -18.61 -11.16 9.19
C HIS A 229 -18.12 -9.80 8.68
N PRO A 230 -17.08 -9.20 9.32
CA PRO A 230 -16.45 -7.97 8.86
C PRO A 230 -15.79 -8.13 7.48
N VAL A 231 -15.80 -7.07 6.68
CA VAL A 231 -15.43 -6.93 5.26
C VAL A 231 -13.94 -6.58 5.03
N SER A 232 -13.20 -6.19 6.07
CA SER A 232 -11.79 -5.78 5.88
C SER A 232 -10.88 -6.89 5.32
N TRP A 233 -9.79 -6.51 4.62
CA TRP A 233 -8.94 -7.47 3.91
C TRP A 233 -8.37 -8.62 4.75
N PRO A 234 -8.07 -8.48 6.07
CA PRO A 234 -7.62 -9.62 6.86
C PRO A 234 -8.69 -10.69 7.04
N PHE A 235 -9.97 -10.31 7.13
CA PHE A 235 -11.09 -11.24 7.19
C PHE A 235 -11.27 -12.00 5.87
N LYS A 236 -11.11 -11.32 4.73
CA LYS A 236 -11.12 -11.98 3.42
C LYS A 236 -10.01 -13.03 3.30
N GLU A 237 -8.81 -12.74 3.79
CA GLU A 237 -7.71 -13.71 3.80
C GLU A 237 -7.98 -14.86 4.78
N ALA A 238 -8.57 -14.58 5.95
CA ALA A 238 -8.99 -15.62 6.90
C ALA A 238 -10.07 -16.55 6.29
N GLU A 239 -11.05 -16.01 5.58
CA GLU A 239 -12.05 -16.78 4.83
C GLU A 239 -11.40 -17.64 3.74
N ARG A 240 -10.39 -17.12 3.02
CA ARG A 240 -9.63 -17.91 2.04
C ARG A 240 -8.90 -19.09 2.69
N ILE A 241 -8.38 -18.92 3.90
CA ILE A 241 -7.77 -20.03 4.67
C ILE A 241 -8.84 -21.09 4.97
N LEU A 242 -9.98 -20.69 5.55
CA LEU A 242 -11.08 -21.61 5.88
C LEU A 242 -11.66 -22.29 4.63
N GLN A 243 -11.72 -21.60 3.50
CA GLN A 243 -12.17 -22.19 2.24
C GLN A 243 -11.18 -23.23 1.70
N ALA A 244 -9.89 -22.98 1.83
CA ALA A 244 -8.85 -23.87 1.32
C ALA A 244 -8.63 -25.11 2.19
N PHE A 245 -8.76 -24.98 3.52
CA PHE A 245 -8.36 -26.02 4.48
C PHE A 245 -9.49 -26.48 5.42
N GLY A 246 -10.63 -25.80 5.45
CA GLY A 246 -11.69 -26.02 6.42
C GLY A 246 -11.36 -25.46 7.80
N GLU A 247 -12.20 -25.78 8.78
CA GLU A 247 -11.90 -25.50 10.20
C GLU A 247 -10.93 -26.55 10.72
N GLU A 248 -9.70 -26.12 11.04
CA GLU A 248 -8.69 -26.92 11.72
C GLU A 248 -8.60 -26.51 13.19
N ARG A 249 -8.14 -27.43 14.05
CA ARG A 249 -7.92 -27.14 15.48
C ARG A 249 -6.83 -26.08 15.68
N GLU A 250 -5.78 -26.15 14.87
CA GLU A 250 -4.65 -25.23 14.87
C GLU A 250 -4.26 -24.90 13.43
N VAL A 251 -4.15 -23.61 13.12
CA VAL A 251 -3.73 -23.10 11.81
C VAL A 251 -2.35 -22.44 11.97
N VAL A 252 -1.40 -22.90 11.16
CA VAL A 252 -0.02 -22.38 11.16
C VAL A 252 0.13 -21.31 10.08
N LEU A 253 0.49 -20.10 10.49
CA LEU A 253 0.89 -18.99 9.63
C LEU A 253 2.41 -18.83 9.70
N SER A 254 3.03 -18.31 8.65
CA SER A 254 4.50 -18.19 8.57
C SER A 254 4.92 -16.77 8.19
N VAL A 255 6.05 -16.34 8.74
CA VAL A 255 6.77 -15.13 8.36
C VAL A 255 8.26 -15.46 8.20
N GLY A 256 8.89 -14.93 7.17
CA GLY A 256 10.28 -15.22 6.81
C GLY A 256 11.22 -14.05 7.09
N TYR A 257 12.42 -14.37 7.56
CA TYR A 257 13.49 -13.41 7.78
C TYR A 257 14.82 -13.96 7.27
N GLY A 258 15.48 -13.17 6.42
CA GLY A 258 16.86 -13.41 6.00
C GLY A 258 17.84 -12.69 6.94
N PRO A 259 18.53 -13.40 7.85
CA PRO A 259 19.28 -12.80 8.96
C PRO A 259 20.67 -12.28 8.57
N SER A 260 20.87 -11.91 7.31
CA SER A 260 22.14 -11.34 6.81
C SER A 260 22.23 -9.81 6.96
N GLY A 261 21.24 -9.18 7.60
CA GLY A 261 21.20 -7.73 7.84
C GLY A 261 19.97 -7.36 8.65
N LEU A 262 19.99 -6.20 9.30
CA LEU A 262 19.01 -5.84 10.33
C LEU A 262 17.55 -5.94 9.86
N PRO A 263 16.60 -6.26 10.76
CA PRO A 263 15.17 -6.12 10.49
C PRO A 263 14.86 -4.70 10.04
N HIS A 264 13.86 -4.56 9.18
CA HIS A 264 13.44 -3.26 8.65
C HIS A 264 11.93 -3.22 8.48
N ILE A 265 11.41 -2.10 7.95
CA ILE A 265 9.97 -1.91 7.76
C ILE A 265 9.30 -3.02 6.93
N GLY A 266 10.03 -3.67 6.01
CA GLY A 266 9.50 -4.81 5.25
C GLY A 266 9.26 -6.02 6.15
N THR A 267 10.24 -6.35 7.00
CA THR A 267 10.14 -7.41 8.01
C THR A 267 8.99 -7.15 8.98
N LEU A 268 8.88 -5.92 9.50
CA LEU A 268 7.76 -5.52 10.36
C LEU A 268 6.42 -5.67 9.63
N GLY A 269 6.35 -5.17 8.40
CA GLY A 269 5.13 -5.19 7.61
C GLY A 269 4.64 -6.61 7.30
N GLU A 270 5.55 -7.57 7.12
CA GLU A 270 5.18 -8.98 6.93
C GLU A 270 4.61 -9.59 8.21
N ALA A 271 5.29 -9.37 9.34
CA ALA A 271 4.86 -9.86 10.66
C ALA A 271 3.51 -9.29 11.10
N VAL A 272 3.34 -7.97 10.95
CA VAL A 272 2.13 -7.25 11.36
C VAL A 272 0.93 -7.64 10.48
N ARG A 273 1.11 -7.78 9.16
CA ARG A 273 0.02 -8.25 8.28
C ARG A 273 -0.43 -9.67 8.60
N THR A 274 0.52 -10.55 8.88
CA THR A 274 0.23 -11.93 9.28
C THR A 274 -0.52 -11.97 10.62
N THR A 275 -0.14 -11.08 11.55
CA THR A 275 -0.86 -10.90 12.83
C THR A 275 -2.30 -10.44 12.60
N PHE A 276 -2.56 -9.49 11.70
CA PHE A 276 -3.93 -9.06 11.39
C PHE A 276 -4.80 -10.20 10.87
N VAL A 277 -4.26 -11.06 10.00
CA VAL A 277 -4.98 -12.23 9.46
C VAL A 277 -5.21 -13.28 10.55
N ALA A 278 -4.23 -13.50 11.42
CA ALA A 278 -4.40 -14.40 12.57
C ALA A 278 -5.50 -13.89 13.53
N ASN A 279 -5.54 -12.58 13.81
CA ASN A 279 -6.58 -11.97 14.63
C ASN A 279 -7.97 -12.16 13.99
N ALA A 280 -8.09 -11.89 12.68
CA ALA A 280 -9.34 -12.08 11.94
C ALA A 280 -9.79 -13.54 11.92
N LEU A 281 -8.86 -14.50 11.77
CA LEU A 281 -9.17 -15.92 11.76
C LEU A 281 -9.71 -16.40 13.11
N ARG A 282 -9.11 -15.96 14.22
CA ARG A 282 -9.62 -16.29 15.57
C ARG A 282 -11.01 -15.71 15.83
N GLU A 283 -11.31 -14.54 15.26
CA GLU A 283 -12.63 -13.91 15.40
C GLU A 283 -13.73 -14.68 14.63
N ILE A 284 -13.45 -15.13 13.40
CA ILE A 284 -14.46 -15.87 12.59
C ILE A 284 -14.49 -17.37 12.85
N SER A 285 -13.42 -17.94 13.40
CA SER A 285 -13.33 -19.35 13.81
C SER A 285 -12.83 -19.46 15.27
N PRO A 286 -13.71 -19.24 16.27
CA PRO A 286 -13.32 -19.20 17.68
C PRO A 286 -12.73 -20.51 18.23
N ASN A 287 -12.97 -21.64 17.56
CA ASN A 287 -12.45 -22.95 17.94
C ASN A 287 -11.07 -23.26 17.32
N THR A 288 -10.59 -22.41 16.41
CA THR A 288 -9.29 -22.54 15.76
C THR A 288 -8.25 -21.72 16.50
N SER A 289 -7.21 -22.37 17.02
CA SER A 289 -6.01 -21.66 17.46
C SER A 289 -5.17 -21.26 16.25
N THR A 290 -4.46 -20.14 16.35
CA THR A 290 -3.52 -19.69 15.34
C THR A 290 -2.11 -19.67 15.91
N LYS A 291 -1.14 -20.08 15.10
CA LYS A 291 0.27 -20.04 15.47
C LYS A 291 1.06 -19.36 14.36
N ILE A 292 1.83 -18.32 14.69
CA ILE A 292 2.72 -17.66 13.74
C ILE A 292 4.13 -18.22 13.93
N LEU A 293 4.70 -18.83 12.90
CA LEU A 293 6.10 -19.24 12.86
C LEU A 293 6.95 -18.11 12.31
N ALA A 294 7.85 -17.58 13.13
CA ALA A 294 8.87 -16.63 12.69
C ALA A 294 10.13 -17.39 12.30
N PHE A 295 10.31 -17.57 10.99
CA PHE A 295 11.37 -18.41 10.46
C PHE A 295 12.59 -17.60 10.04
N SER A 296 13.76 -17.97 10.56
CA SER A 296 15.03 -17.35 10.21
C SER A 296 15.85 -18.26 9.28
N ASP A 297 16.16 -17.78 8.08
CA ASP A 297 16.99 -18.47 7.09
C ASP A 297 18.50 -18.42 7.44
N ASP A 298 18.85 -18.65 8.71
CA ASP A 298 20.20 -18.48 9.28
C ASP A 298 21.24 -19.53 8.84
N MET A 299 20.82 -20.54 8.09
CA MET A 299 21.70 -21.53 7.48
C MET A 299 22.20 -21.09 6.09
N ASP A 300 21.66 -19.99 5.55
CA ASP A 300 22.09 -19.46 4.27
C ASP A 300 23.56 -19.02 4.30
N GLY A 301 24.27 -19.28 3.20
CA GLY A 301 25.65 -18.82 3.04
C GLY A 301 25.73 -17.30 2.91
N LEU A 302 26.59 -16.65 3.71
CA LEU A 302 26.79 -15.21 3.63
C LEU A 302 27.34 -14.81 2.25
N ARG A 303 26.60 -14.00 1.50
CA ARG A 303 26.95 -13.62 0.12
C ARG A 303 27.85 -12.39 0.03
N LYS A 304 27.69 -11.45 0.95
CA LYS A 304 28.45 -10.19 1.03
C LYS A 304 28.51 -9.73 2.47
N VAL A 305 29.57 -9.03 2.85
CA VAL A 305 29.71 -8.42 4.16
C VAL A 305 28.80 -7.18 4.23
N PRO A 306 27.88 -7.08 5.19
CA PRO A 306 27.10 -5.86 5.41
C PRO A 306 27.99 -4.68 5.82
N GLU A 307 27.61 -3.46 5.43
CA GLU A 307 28.41 -2.26 5.73
C GLU A 307 28.24 -1.77 7.18
N ASN A 308 27.18 -2.21 7.84
CA ASN A 308 26.74 -1.72 9.14
C ASN A 308 27.14 -2.65 10.31
N ILE A 309 28.15 -3.51 10.10
CA ILE A 309 28.64 -4.43 11.13
C ILE A 309 30.12 -4.13 11.45
N PRO A 310 30.61 -4.37 12.66
CA PRO A 310 32.04 -4.28 12.95
C PRO A 310 32.81 -5.48 12.35
N GLN A 311 34.14 -5.46 12.45
CA GLN A 311 35.03 -6.58 12.11
C GLN A 311 34.86 -7.14 10.66
N HIS A 312 34.80 -6.24 9.67
CA HIS A 312 34.55 -6.61 8.26
C HIS A 312 35.51 -7.67 7.72
N GLU A 313 36.81 -7.58 8.04
CA GLU A 313 37.84 -8.50 7.53
C GLU A 313 37.59 -9.95 7.99
N MET A 314 37.31 -10.14 9.28
CA MET A 314 36.99 -11.45 9.86
C MET A 314 35.72 -12.06 9.26
N VAL A 315 34.69 -11.23 9.00
CA VAL A 315 33.46 -11.69 8.34
C VAL A 315 33.70 -11.99 6.86
N ALA A 316 34.58 -11.24 6.17
CA ALA A 316 34.92 -11.46 4.77
C ALA A 316 35.58 -12.83 4.53
N GLU A 317 36.42 -13.30 5.47
CA GLU A 317 37.02 -14.63 5.43
C GLU A 317 35.97 -15.77 5.52
N CYS A 318 34.79 -15.46 6.07
CA CYS A 318 33.71 -16.41 6.28
C CYS A 318 32.66 -16.41 5.14
N LEU A 319 32.89 -15.72 4.02
CA LEU A 319 31.95 -15.69 2.90
C LEU A 319 31.60 -17.11 2.39
N GLY A 320 30.31 -17.32 2.14
CA GLY A 320 29.72 -18.59 1.73
C GLY A 320 29.44 -19.57 2.87
N ARG A 321 29.89 -19.31 4.11
CA ARG A 321 29.54 -20.12 5.28
C ARG A 321 28.13 -19.79 5.80
N PRO A 322 27.39 -20.75 6.39
CA PRO A 322 26.14 -20.49 7.09
C PRO A 322 26.30 -19.37 8.13
N LEU A 323 25.32 -18.47 8.27
CA LEU A 323 25.40 -17.35 9.22
C LEU A 323 25.62 -17.81 10.67
N THR A 324 25.07 -18.97 11.04
CA THR A 324 25.28 -19.58 12.37
C THR A 324 26.69 -20.15 12.61
N SER A 325 27.54 -20.17 11.59
CA SER A 325 28.94 -20.64 11.67
C SER A 325 29.97 -19.51 11.58
N ILE A 326 29.51 -18.28 11.35
CA ILE A 326 30.37 -17.09 11.31
C ILE A 326 30.52 -16.56 12.75
N PRO A 327 31.74 -16.27 13.24
CA PRO A 327 31.92 -15.64 14.54
C PRO A 327 31.09 -14.35 14.65
N ASP A 328 30.56 -14.05 15.84
CA ASP A 328 29.79 -12.82 16.04
C ASP A 328 30.70 -11.59 15.95
N PRO A 329 30.55 -10.71 14.93
CA PRO A 329 31.35 -9.48 14.84
C PRO A 329 31.12 -8.53 16.03
N PHE A 330 30.01 -8.67 16.77
CA PHE A 330 29.72 -7.85 17.93
C PHE A 330 30.25 -8.44 19.25
N GLY A 331 30.65 -9.72 19.27
CA GLY A 331 31.20 -10.39 20.45
C GLY A 331 30.18 -10.63 21.58
N THR A 332 28.89 -10.64 21.26
CA THR A 332 27.77 -10.70 22.22
C THR A 332 27.04 -12.05 22.21
N HIS A 333 27.08 -12.77 21.10
CA HIS A 333 26.36 -14.02 20.89
C HIS A 333 27.30 -15.10 20.34
N GLN A 334 26.81 -16.35 20.28
CA GLN A 334 27.58 -17.50 19.81
C GLN A 334 28.10 -17.34 18.37
N SER A 335 27.35 -16.66 17.50
CA SER A 335 27.70 -16.47 16.10
C SER A 335 26.95 -15.25 15.53
N TYR A 336 27.34 -14.82 14.33
CA TYR A 336 26.64 -13.75 13.62
C TYR A 336 25.15 -14.07 13.41
N GLY A 337 24.81 -15.28 12.95
CA GLY A 337 23.42 -15.73 12.84
C GLY A 337 22.63 -15.65 14.15
N HIS A 338 23.21 -16.07 15.28
CA HIS A 338 22.55 -15.99 16.59
C HIS A 338 22.32 -14.55 17.03
N HIS A 339 23.28 -13.65 16.82
CA HIS A 339 23.13 -12.22 17.08
C HIS A 339 21.96 -11.64 16.27
N MET A 340 21.92 -11.94 14.97
CA MET A 340 20.87 -11.41 14.08
C MET A 340 19.49 -12.00 14.37
N ASN A 341 19.42 -13.26 14.83
CA ASN A 341 18.20 -13.89 15.30
C ASN A 341 17.70 -13.24 16.59
N HIS A 342 18.59 -12.95 17.53
CA HIS A 342 18.24 -12.25 18.77
C HIS A 342 17.66 -10.86 18.49
N ILE A 343 18.32 -10.05 17.65
CA ILE A 343 17.81 -8.75 17.22
C ILE A 343 16.42 -8.89 16.57
N PHE A 344 16.22 -9.92 15.75
CA PHE A 344 14.93 -10.15 15.11
C PHE A 344 13.83 -10.50 16.12
N CYS A 345 14.12 -11.33 17.11
CA CYS A 345 13.18 -11.65 18.19
C CYS A 345 12.84 -10.42 19.01
N GLU A 346 13.84 -9.66 19.50
CA GLU A 346 13.62 -8.41 20.23
C GLU A 346 12.80 -7.40 19.41
N PHE A 347 13.05 -7.35 18.10
CA PHE A 347 12.30 -6.51 17.19
C PHE A 347 10.82 -6.91 17.13
N LEU A 348 10.51 -8.20 16.99
CA LEU A 348 9.11 -8.69 17.01
C LEU A 348 8.43 -8.46 18.37
N ASP A 349 9.15 -8.76 19.46
CA ASP A 349 8.67 -8.59 20.84
C ASP A 349 8.29 -7.14 21.13
N ARG A 350 9.12 -6.19 20.66
CA ARG A 350 8.87 -4.75 20.78
C ARG A 350 7.54 -4.32 20.17
N PHE A 351 7.06 -5.01 19.14
CA PHE A 351 5.79 -4.73 18.46
C PHE A 351 4.63 -5.62 18.89
N GLY A 352 4.84 -6.45 19.94
CA GLY A 352 3.81 -7.32 20.49
C GLY A 352 3.33 -8.40 19.54
N VAL A 353 4.19 -8.83 18.60
CA VAL A 353 3.88 -9.97 17.73
C VAL A 353 4.00 -11.24 18.57
N GLU A 354 2.95 -12.07 18.58
CA GLU A 354 3.00 -13.40 19.19
C GLU A 354 3.48 -14.42 18.15
N TYR A 355 4.60 -15.09 18.40
CA TYR A 355 5.21 -16.02 17.45
C TYR A 355 5.94 -17.18 18.15
N GLU A 356 6.20 -18.25 17.39
CA GLU A 356 7.20 -19.25 17.71
C GLU A 356 8.38 -19.11 16.74
N PHE A 357 9.57 -18.88 17.29
CA PHE A 357 10.79 -18.73 16.50
C PHE A 357 11.29 -20.09 15.99
N LYS A 358 11.80 -20.11 14.75
CA LYS A 358 12.49 -21.26 14.16
C LYS A 358 13.78 -20.84 13.46
N SER A 359 14.90 -21.41 13.89
CA SER A 359 16.18 -21.36 13.18
C SER A 359 16.21 -22.40 12.06
N ALA A 360 16.58 -22.01 10.84
CA ALA A 360 16.82 -22.96 9.76
C ALA A 360 17.90 -23.96 10.14
N THR A 361 19.02 -23.48 10.67
CA THR A 361 20.16 -24.32 11.08
C THR A 361 19.74 -25.39 12.06
N GLU A 362 18.95 -25.04 13.08
CA GLU A 362 18.46 -26.01 14.06
C GLU A 362 17.50 -27.02 13.42
N CYS A 363 16.58 -26.57 12.55
CA CYS A 363 15.64 -27.48 11.89
C CYS A 363 16.34 -28.50 10.98
N TYR A 364 17.39 -28.08 10.28
CA TYR A 364 18.22 -28.96 9.46
C TYR A 364 19.07 -29.92 10.29
N LYS A 365 19.64 -29.46 11.42
CA LYS A 365 20.55 -30.29 12.26
C LYS A 365 19.82 -31.25 13.19
N SER A 366 18.65 -30.87 13.71
CA SER A 366 17.86 -31.69 14.63
C SER A 366 17.14 -32.86 13.96
N GLY A 367 17.08 -32.86 12.63
CA GLY A 367 16.39 -33.89 11.85
C GLY A 367 14.90 -33.63 11.65
N VAL A 368 14.37 -32.47 12.08
CA VAL A 368 12.97 -32.07 11.82
C VAL A 368 12.64 -32.11 10.33
N TYR A 369 13.60 -31.80 9.45
CA TYR A 369 13.43 -31.87 8.01
C TYR A 369 13.80 -33.22 7.37
N ASP A 370 14.38 -34.17 8.09
CA ASP A 370 14.99 -35.35 7.46
C ASP A 370 13.99 -36.16 6.63
N SER A 371 12.77 -36.35 7.16
CA SER A 371 11.71 -37.08 6.44
C SER A 371 11.29 -36.40 5.13
N VAL A 372 11.18 -35.07 5.11
CA VAL A 372 10.80 -34.31 3.92
C VAL A 372 11.98 -34.14 2.95
N LEU A 373 13.22 -34.08 3.45
CA LEU A 373 14.43 -34.04 2.62
C LEU A 373 14.61 -35.36 1.86
N LEU A 374 14.43 -36.50 2.53
CA LEU A 374 14.47 -37.82 1.88
C LEU A 374 13.34 -37.96 0.85
N LYS A 375 12.15 -37.44 1.13
CA LYS A 375 11.04 -37.41 0.15
C LYS A 375 11.32 -36.50 -1.05
N LEU A 376 11.99 -35.37 -0.83
CA LEU A 376 12.43 -34.51 -1.93
C LEU A 376 13.50 -35.20 -2.78
N LEU A 377 14.43 -35.92 -2.16
CA LEU A 377 15.45 -36.72 -2.85
C LEU A 377 14.82 -37.83 -3.71
N GLN A 378 13.80 -38.52 -3.19
CA GLN A 378 13.01 -39.48 -3.98
C GLN A 378 12.35 -38.85 -5.22
N ASN A 379 12.07 -37.54 -5.17
CA ASN A 379 11.46 -36.79 -6.26
C ASN A 379 12.43 -35.77 -6.89
N TYR A 380 13.74 -36.01 -6.78
CA TYR A 380 14.78 -35.06 -7.15
C TYR A 380 14.60 -34.53 -8.57
N ASP A 381 14.46 -35.41 -9.56
CA ASP A 381 14.34 -35.00 -10.97
C ASP A 381 13.11 -34.14 -11.24
N ARG A 382 11.98 -34.46 -10.57
CA ARG A 382 10.73 -33.69 -10.69
C ARG A 382 10.92 -32.29 -10.11
N ALA A 383 11.51 -32.20 -8.92
CA ALA A 383 11.77 -30.92 -8.26
C ALA A 383 12.79 -30.09 -9.06
N ALA A 384 13.91 -30.70 -9.47
CA ALA A 384 14.94 -30.07 -10.28
C ALA A 384 14.36 -29.51 -11.59
N LYS A 385 13.53 -30.27 -12.31
CA LYS A 385 12.88 -29.81 -13.55
C LYS A 385 12.04 -28.55 -13.34
N VAL A 386 11.23 -28.50 -12.28
CA VAL A 386 10.41 -27.33 -11.94
C VAL A 386 11.28 -26.10 -11.67
N LEU A 387 12.37 -26.29 -10.93
CA LEU A 387 13.24 -25.21 -10.49
C LEU A 387 14.15 -24.69 -11.60
N LEU A 388 14.69 -25.59 -12.44
CA LEU A 388 15.53 -25.29 -13.60
C LEU A 388 14.84 -24.38 -14.62
N ALA A 389 13.52 -24.54 -14.80
CA ALA A 389 12.72 -23.69 -15.68
C ALA A 389 12.73 -22.19 -15.28
N THR A 390 13.24 -21.86 -14.09
CA THR A 390 13.24 -20.49 -13.56
C THR A 390 14.63 -19.85 -13.49
N VAL A 391 15.67 -20.54 -13.98
CA VAL A 391 17.07 -20.08 -13.97
C VAL A 391 17.62 -20.02 -15.40
N GLY A 392 18.50 -19.06 -15.68
CA GLY A 392 19.12 -18.89 -17.00
C GLY A 392 20.11 -20.01 -17.35
N GLU A 393 20.45 -20.14 -18.65
CA GLU A 393 21.22 -21.27 -19.20
C GLU A 393 22.54 -21.56 -18.47
N GLU A 394 23.30 -20.54 -18.09
CA GLU A 394 24.56 -20.74 -17.36
C GLU A 394 24.34 -21.33 -15.97
N ARG A 395 23.33 -20.84 -15.25
CA ARG A 395 22.95 -21.34 -13.92
C ARG A 395 22.37 -22.74 -13.99
N GLN A 396 21.69 -23.11 -15.08
CA GLN A 396 21.12 -24.46 -15.22
C GLN A 396 22.20 -25.55 -15.16
N LYS A 397 23.41 -25.27 -15.66
CA LYS A 397 24.53 -26.22 -15.66
C LYS A 397 25.06 -26.54 -14.25
N THR A 398 24.87 -25.63 -13.30
CA THR A 398 25.40 -25.74 -11.93
C THR A 398 24.30 -25.83 -10.88
N TYR A 399 23.03 -25.81 -11.29
CA TYR A 399 21.90 -25.77 -10.37
C TYR A 399 21.64 -27.13 -9.74
N SER A 400 21.52 -27.15 -8.42
CA SER A 400 21.00 -28.27 -7.65
C SER A 400 20.01 -27.76 -6.60
N PRO A 401 18.89 -28.45 -6.37
CA PRO A 401 18.03 -28.22 -5.20
C PRO A 401 18.76 -28.41 -3.87
N PHE A 402 19.72 -29.34 -3.81
CA PHE A 402 20.52 -29.63 -2.61
C PHE A 402 21.90 -29.00 -2.71
N LEU A 403 22.26 -28.17 -1.73
CA LEU A 403 23.54 -27.49 -1.61
C LEU A 403 24.37 -28.18 -0.51
N PRO A 404 25.39 -28.97 -0.84
CA PRO A 404 26.21 -29.63 0.18
C PRO A 404 27.03 -28.61 0.97
N ILE A 405 27.24 -28.89 2.26
CA ILE A 405 28.12 -28.10 3.12
C ILE A 405 29.47 -28.79 3.20
N CYS A 406 30.52 -28.10 2.74
CA CYS A 406 31.87 -28.63 2.76
C CYS A 406 32.32 -28.87 4.22
N PRO A 407 32.76 -30.09 4.59
CA PRO A 407 33.17 -30.37 5.98
C PRO A 407 34.44 -29.62 6.41
N GLU A 408 35.31 -29.25 5.46
CA GLU A 408 36.57 -28.56 5.74
C GLU A 408 36.38 -27.04 5.80
N THR A 409 35.73 -26.46 4.78
CA THR A 409 35.62 -25.00 4.65
C THR A 409 34.35 -24.43 5.29
N LEU A 410 33.39 -25.31 5.63
CA LEU A 410 32.04 -24.99 6.11
C LEU A 410 31.19 -24.18 5.13
N LYS A 411 31.60 -24.05 3.87
CA LYS A 411 30.86 -23.30 2.86
C LYS A 411 29.65 -24.08 2.36
N VAL A 412 28.54 -23.39 2.15
CA VAL A 412 27.39 -23.88 1.38
C VAL A 412 27.76 -23.85 -0.10
N LEU A 413 27.90 -25.02 -0.71
CA LEU A 413 28.40 -25.15 -2.07
C LEU A 413 27.26 -25.07 -3.10
N GLN A 414 27.45 -24.24 -4.13
CA GLN A 414 26.59 -24.19 -5.31
C GLN A 414 27.25 -25.00 -6.44
N VAL A 415 27.20 -26.33 -6.30
CA VAL A 415 27.79 -27.31 -7.23
C VAL A 415 26.70 -28.18 -7.83
N PRO A 416 26.87 -28.64 -9.09
CA PRO A 416 25.95 -29.61 -9.67
C PRO A 416 26.03 -30.94 -8.92
N VAL A 417 24.88 -31.59 -8.74
CA VAL A 417 24.82 -32.97 -8.26
C VAL A 417 25.02 -33.90 -9.45
N VAL A 418 26.02 -34.76 -9.36
CA VAL A 418 26.41 -35.73 -10.39
C VAL A 418 25.48 -36.94 -10.38
N LYS A 419 25.15 -37.46 -9.19
CA LYS A 419 24.20 -38.55 -9.00
C LYS A 419 23.53 -38.46 -7.63
N THR A 420 22.36 -39.08 -7.50
CA THR A 420 21.62 -39.24 -6.25
C THR A 420 21.53 -40.72 -5.90
N ASP A 421 21.53 -41.05 -4.61
CA ASP A 421 21.23 -42.39 -4.10
C ASP A 421 20.12 -42.30 -3.06
N VAL A 422 18.93 -42.69 -3.49
CA VAL A 422 17.71 -42.64 -2.68
C VAL A 422 17.74 -43.66 -1.53
N ALA A 423 18.42 -44.79 -1.70
CA ALA A 423 18.44 -45.86 -0.70
C ALA A 423 19.34 -45.49 0.48
N SER A 424 20.50 -44.88 0.21
CA SER A 424 21.41 -44.36 1.24
C SER A 424 21.07 -42.93 1.70
N GLY A 425 20.23 -42.22 0.97
CA GLY A 425 19.83 -40.85 1.30
C GLY A 425 20.91 -39.81 1.00
N THR A 426 21.73 -40.04 -0.03
CA THR A 426 22.91 -39.24 -0.35
C THR A 426 22.86 -38.59 -1.72
N ILE A 427 23.64 -37.53 -1.88
CA ILE A 427 23.96 -36.89 -3.16
C ILE A 427 25.48 -36.96 -3.39
N PHE A 428 25.88 -36.91 -4.66
CA PHE A 428 27.28 -36.92 -5.05
C PHE A 428 27.60 -35.67 -5.86
N TYR A 429 28.75 -35.06 -5.59
CA TYR A 429 29.23 -33.87 -6.31
C TYR A 429 30.76 -33.89 -6.43
N GLU A 430 31.31 -33.07 -7.31
CA GLU A 430 32.76 -32.90 -7.44
C GLU A 430 33.25 -31.77 -6.54
N ASP A 431 34.28 -32.03 -5.73
CA ASP A 431 34.95 -30.99 -4.92
C ASP A 431 35.84 -30.08 -5.78
N SER A 432 36.50 -29.10 -5.16
CA SER A 432 37.41 -28.18 -5.87
C SER A 432 38.64 -28.85 -6.49
N ASN A 433 38.93 -30.10 -6.12
CA ASN A 433 40.04 -30.89 -6.63
C ASN A 433 39.58 -31.93 -7.67
N GLY A 434 38.29 -31.98 -8.00
CA GLY A 434 37.69 -32.95 -8.92
C GLY A 434 37.42 -34.33 -8.32
N ASN A 435 37.50 -34.49 -7.00
CA ASN A 435 37.14 -35.75 -6.35
C ASN A 435 35.62 -35.86 -6.19
N LEU A 436 35.09 -37.05 -6.41
CA LEU A 436 33.67 -37.34 -6.18
C LEU A 436 33.41 -37.53 -4.67
N VAL A 437 32.62 -36.64 -4.09
CA VAL A 437 32.25 -36.64 -2.67
C VAL A 437 30.81 -37.08 -2.50
N GLU A 438 30.59 -38.06 -1.63
CA GLU A 438 29.25 -38.49 -1.19
C GLU A 438 28.83 -37.69 0.05
N THR A 439 27.59 -37.20 0.09
CA THR A 439 27.08 -36.42 1.23
C THR A 439 25.61 -36.76 1.50
N PRO A 440 25.26 -37.13 2.75
CA PRO A 440 23.86 -37.28 3.15
C PRO A 440 23.08 -35.98 3.00
N VAL A 441 21.82 -36.07 2.57
CA VAL A 441 20.95 -34.87 2.47
C VAL A 441 20.42 -34.40 3.83
N THR A 442 20.57 -35.21 4.87
CA THR A 442 20.02 -35.05 6.22
C THR A 442 21.07 -34.59 7.24
N GLY A 443 20.66 -34.33 8.48
CA GLY A 443 21.57 -34.03 9.60
C GLY A 443 22.38 -32.74 9.42
N GLY A 444 21.82 -31.78 8.68
CA GLY A 444 22.44 -30.48 8.41
C GLY A 444 23.69 -30.53 7.52
N ARG A 445 23.88 -31.60 6.75
CA ARG A 445 24.99 -31.76 5.78
C ARG A 445 24.70 -31.13 4.42
N CYS A 446 23.42 -30.90 4.12
CA CYS A 446 22.96 -30.15 2.96
C CYS A 446 21.99 -29.05 3.41
N LYS A 447 21.95 -27.97 2.62
CA LYS A 447 20.94 -26.92 2.68
C LYS A 447 20.15 -26.94 1.38
N LEU A 448 18.83 -26.83 1.41
CA LEU A 448 18.09 -26.63 0.17
C LEU A 448 18.31 -25.22 -0.37
N GLN A 449 18.39 -25.13 -1.69
CA GLN A 449 18.33 -23.87 -2.41
C GLN A 449 17.00 -23.17 -2.10
N TRP A 450 17.04 -21.85 -1.88
CA TRP A 450 15.94 -21.08 -1.28
C TRP A 450 14.53 -21.32 -1.87
N LYS A 451 14.35 -21.54 -3.17
CA LYS A 451 13.01 -21.81 -3.75
C LYS A 451 12.50 -23.21 -3.35
N ALA A 452 13.38 -24.19 -3.35
CA ALA A 452 13.07 -25.54 -2.90
C ALA A 452 12.86 -25.56 -1.38
N ASP A 453 13.71 -24.84 -0.65
CA ASP A 453 13.63 -24.66 0.79
C ASP A 453 12.27 -24.08 1.20
N TRP A 454 11.83 -22.99 0.56
CA TRP A 454 10.57 -22.34 0.89
C TRP A 454 9.36 -23.28 0.73
N GLY A 455 9.30 -24.02 -0.38
CA GLY A 455 8.27 -25.04 -0.60
C GLY A 455 8.35 -26.21 0.38
N MET A 456 9.55 -26.62 0.76
CA MET A 456 9.79 -27.66 1.77
C MET A 456 9.33 -27.21 3.16
N ARG A 457 9.60 -25.95 3.55
CA ARG A 457 9.19 -25.40 4.84
C ARG A 457 7.68 -25.43 5.02
N TRP A 458 6.94 -25.07 3.98
CA TRP A 458 5.47 -25.20 3.97
C TRP A 458 5.02 -26.63 4.22
N ALA A 459 5.66 -27.60 3.55
CA ALA A 459 5.32 -29.00 3.70
C ALA A 459 5.70 -29.58 5.07
N ALA A 460 6.84 -29.16 5.63
CA ALA A 460 7.38 -29.64 6.89
C ALA A 460 6.54 -29.18 8.09
N PHE A 461 6.11 -27.91 8.09
CA PHE A 461 5.35 -27.32 9.19
C PHE A 461 3.86 -27.18 8.93
N ASP A 462 3.39 -27.70 7.80
CA ASP A 462 1.97 -27.67 7.41
C ASP A 462 1.40 -26.24 7.37
N VAL A 463 2.19 -25.29 6.87
CA VAL A 463 1.84 -23.86 6.81
C VAL A 463 0.59 -23.68 5.94
N ARG A 464 -0.38 -22.92 6.47
CA ARG A 464 -1.67 -22.63 5.83
C ARG A 464 -1.74 -21.23 5.25
N TYR A 465 -0.95 -20.30 5.76
CA TYR A 465 -0.91 -18.92 5.27
C TYR A 465 0.47 -18.31 5.34
N GLU A 466 0.86 -17.59 4.28
CA GLU A 466 2.09 -16.79 4.29
C GLU A 466 1.94 -15.55 3.38
N ALA A 467 2.21 -14.38 3.95
CA ALA A 467 2.31 -13.14 3.20
C ALA A 467 3.73 -13.01 2.61
N HIS A 468 3.86 -12.43 1.42
CA HIS A 468 5.18 -12.23 0.80
C HIS A 468 5.25 -10.92 0.01
N GLY A 469 6.46 -10.35 -0.07
CA GLY A 469 6.72 -9.18 -0.91
C GLY A 469 6.55 -9.50 -2.40
N LYS A 470 6.02 -8.54 -3.16
CA LYS A 470 5.77 -8.70 -4.60
C LYS A 470 7.02 -9.11 -5.40
N ASP A 471 8.22 -8.78 -4.95
CA ASP A 471 9.48 -9.21 -5.55
C ASP A 471 9.71 -10.73 -5.50
N LEU A 472 9.02 -11.44 -4.60
CA LEU A 472 9.08 -12.90 -4.50
C LEU A 472 8.03 -13.62 -5.38
N THR A 473 7.10 -12.89 -6.01
CA THR A 473 6.02 -13.45 -6.86
C THR A 473 6.52 -14.46 -7.91
N PRO A 474 7.63 -14.23 -8.65
CA PRO A 474 8.13 -15.20 -9.63
C PRO A 474 8.56 -16.54 -9.02
N SER A 475 8.74 -16.61 -7.70
CA SER A 475 9.17 -17.79 -6.96
C SER A 475 8.03 -18.52 -6.27
N VAL A 476 6.85 -17.92 -6.19
CA VAL A 476 5.64 -18.55 -5.62
C VAL A 476 5.29 -19.84 -6.35
N LYS A 477 5.21 -19.79 -7.68
CA LYS A 477 4.84 -20.95 -8.50
C LYS A 477 5.81 -22.14 -8.31
N PRO A 478 7.14 -22.00 -8.51
CA PRO A 478 8.04 -23.13 -8.33
C PRO A 478 8.05 -23.68 -6.89
N SER A 479 8.01 -22.83 -5.87
CA SER A 479 7.96 -23.28 -4.47
C SER A 479 6.65 -24.01 -4.14
N SER A 480 5.53 -23.56 -4.71
CA SER A 480 4.23 -24.24 -4.54
C SER A 480 4.24 -25.62 -5.17
N GLU A 481 4.84 -25.76 -6.35
CA GLU A 481 5.00 -27.07 -7.00
C GLU A 481 5.93 -28.00 -6.21
N VAL A 482 6.99 -27.48 -5.58
CA VAL A 482 7.82 -28.27 -4.65
C VAL A 482 7.01 -28.77 -3.45
N CYS A 483 6.18 -27.94 -2.83
CA CYS A 483 5.30 -28.35 -1.73
C CYS A 483 4.33 -29.46 -2.18
N LYS A 484 3.75 -29.36 -3.38
CA LYS A 484 2.90 -30.41 -3.97
C LYS A 484 3.66 -31.70 -4.25
N ILE A 485 4.90 -31.62 -4.75
CA ILE A 485 5.77 -32.79 -4.97
C ILE A 485 6.01 -33.52 -3.64
N LEU A 486 6.14 -32.77 -2.54
CA LEU A 486 6.24 -33.32 -1.19
C LEU A 486 4.91 -33.86 -0.64
N GLY A 487 3.83 -33.83 -1.42
CA GLY A 487 2.52 -34.38 -1.08
C GLY A 487 1.73 -33.54 -0.10
N LYS A 488 2.00 -32.23 -0.06
CA LYS A 488 1.30 -31.25 0.80
C LYS A 488 0.62 -30.19 -0.05
N THR A 489 -0.43 -29.59 0.50
CA THR A 489 -1.13 -28.48 -0.12
C THR A 489 -0.40 -27.17 0.20
N PRO A 490 -0.03 -26.34 -0.79
CA PRO A 490 0.61 -25.05 -0.53
C PRO A 490 -0.31 -24.10 0.28
N PRO A 491 0.26 -23.19 1.08
CA PRO A 491 -0.52 -22.22 1.84
C PRO A 491 -1.31 -21.27 0.95
N VAL A 492 -2.32 -20.62 1.53
CA VAL A 492 -2.89 -19.40 0.98
C VAL A 492 -1.82 -18.31 1.02
N LEU A 493 -1.47 -17.79 -0.16
CA LEU A 493 -0.43 -16.77 -0.31
C LEU A 493 -1.04 -15.39 -0.54
N PHE A 494 -0.43 -14.40 0.10
CA PHE A 494 -0.83 -13.00 -0.01
C PHE A 494 0.33 -12.10 -0.46
N PRO A 495 0.34 -11.63 -1.72
CA PRO A 495 1.35 -10.70 -2.19
C PRO A 495 1.06 -9.28 -1.70
N TYR A 496 2.04 -8.63 -1.06
CA TYR A 496 1.98 -7.21 -0.72
C TYR A 496 3.02 -6.39 -1.50
N GLU A 497 2.70 -5.11 -1.71
CA GLU A 497 3.56 -4.20 -2.45
C GLU A 497 4.68 -3.59 -1.61
N LEU A 498 5.69 -3.07 -2.32
CA LEU A 498 6.88 -2.47 -1.74
C LEU A 498 6.66 -1.02 -1.28
N PHE A 499 7.46 -0.61 -0.30
CA PHE A 499 7.59 0.80 0.06
C PHE A 499 8.57 1.52 -0.86
N LEU A 500 8.20 2.72 -1.27
CA LEU A 500 8.95 3.57 -2.18
C LEU A 500 9.48 4.81 -1.44
N ASP A 501 10.60 5.35 -1.90
CA ASP A 501 11.13 6.63 -1.44
C ASP A 501 10.34 7.82 -2.02
N ARG A 502 10.81 9.04 -1.73
CA ARG A 502 10.19 10.30 -2.17
C ARG A 502 10.14 10.41 -3.70
N ASP A 503 11.11 9.84 -4.40
CA ASP A 503 11.23 9.82 -5.86
C ASP A 503 10.45 8.65 -6.50
N GLY A 504 9.78 7.82 -5.69
CA GLY A 504 9.08 6.63 -6.19
C GLY A 504 10.00 5.45 -6.51
N LYS A 505 11.25 5.46 -6.05
CA LYS A 505 12.19 4.33 -6.21
C LYS A 505 12.07 3.37 -5.04
N LYS A 506 12.43 2.10 -5.24
CA LYS A 506 12.45 1.09 -4.17
C LYS A 506 13.38 1.55 -3.03
N ILE A 507 12.88 1.53 -1.80
CA ILE A 507 13.71 1.75 -0.62
C ILE A 507 14.67 0.57 -0.50
N SER A 508 15.97 0.85 -0.34
CA SER A 508 16.99 -0.19 -0.21
C SER A 508 17.81 0.02 1.05
N LYS A 509 18.12 -1.09 1.75
CA LYS A 509 18.92 -1.08 2.98
C LYS A 509 20.29 -0.39 2.82
N SER A 510 20.89 -0.47 1.62
CA SER A 510 22.23 0.09 1.36
C SER A 510 22.25 1.57 0.97
N LYS A 511 21.11 2.15 0.57
CA LYS A 511 21.06 3.56 0.13
C LYS A 511 20.52 4.52 1.18
N GLY A 512 19.92 4.00 2.27
CA GLY A 512 19.30 4.83 3.31
C GLY A 512 18.25 5.81 2.77
N ASN A 513 17.63 5.51 1.63
CA ASN A 513 16.81 6.47 0.86
C ASN A 513 15.36 6.58 1.35
N GLY A 514 15.01 5.95 2.47
CA GLY A 514 13.63 5.92 2.97
C GLY A 514 13.59 5.98 4.49
N LEU A 515 12.44 6.38 5.03
CA LEU A 515 12.21 6.47 6.47
C LEU A 515 12.26 5.08 7.12
N SER A 516 13.14 4.92 8.10
CA SER A 516 13.29 3.71 8.91
C SER A 516 12.18 3.58 9.96
N VAL A 517 12.09 2.40 10.59
CA VAL A 517 11.14 2.15 11.67
C VAL A 517 11.51 3.02 12.87
N GLU A 518 12.80 3.13 13.18
CA GLU A 518 13.34 3.90 14.28
C GLU A 518 13.08 5.40 14.11
N GLU A 519 13.28 5.94 12.91
CA GLU A 519 12.96 7.35 12.62
C GLU A 519 11.47 7.64 12.73
N TRP A 520 10.60 6.71 12.27
CA TRP A 520 9.15 6.85 12.48
C TRP A 520 8.82 6.87 13.98
N LEU A 521 9.33 5.90 14.75
CA LEU A 521 9.02 5.77 16.17
C LEU A 521 9.62 6.88 17.04
N ALA A 522 10.66 7.55 16.57
CA ALA A 522 11.19 8.75 17.23
C ALA A 522 10.20 9.92 17.15
N CYS A 523 9.37 9.98 16.11
CA CYS A 523 8.50 11.12 15.84
C CYS A 523 7.00 10.79 15.77
N ALA A 524 6.59 9.54 15.95
CA ALA A 524 5.19 9.13 15.98
C ALA A 524 4.98 7.77 16.69
N PRO A 525 3.77 7.52 17.22
CA PRO A 525 3.43 6.22 17.81
C PRO A 525 3.49 5.05 16.82
N TYR A 526 3.73 3.84 17.32
CA TYR A 526 3.74 2.62 16.50
C TYR A 526 2.40 2.37 15.80
N GLU A 527 1.29 2.72 16.44
CA GLU A 527 -0.05 2.45 15.93
C GLU A 527 -0.33 3.20 14.62
N SER A 528 0.29 4.37 14.40
CA SER A 528 0.20 5.07 13.12
C SER A 528 0.99 4.36 12.01
N LEU A 529 2.13 3.74 12.35
CA LEU A 529 2.89 2.90 11.44
C LEU A 529 2.15 1.59 11.11
N ALA A 530 1.52 0.96 12.10
CA ALA A 530 0.70 -0.22 11.91
C ALA A 530 -0.52 0.08 11.01
N LEU A 531 -1.17 1.24 11.19
CA LEU A 531 -2.22 1.71 10.29
C LEU A 531 -1.69 1.94 8.87
N TYR A 532 -0.50 2.54 8.74
CA TYR A 532 0.16 2.72 7.46
C TYR A 532 0.43 1.39 6.75
N VAL A 533 0.85 0.35 7.49
CA VAL A 533 1.02 -1.02 6.97
C VAL A 533 -0.32 -1.63 6.55
N PHE A 534 -1.37 -1.44 7.35
CA PHE A 534 -2.72 -1.97 7.14
C PHE A 534 -3.37 -1.45 5.86
N GLN A 535 -3.27 -0.14 5.57
CA GLN A 535 -3.99 0.47 4.45
C GLN A 535 -3.43 -0.02 3.10
N ASN A 536 -4.28 -0.52 2.21
CA ASN A 536 -3.93 -0.86 0.81
C ASN A 536 -2.64 -1.68 0.66
N PRO A 537 -2.55 -2.88 1.26
CA PRO A 537 -1.32 -3.68 1.27
C PRO A 537 -0.87 -4.14 -0.13
N LYS A 538 -1.76 -4.18 -1.12
CA LYS A 538 -1.45 -4.52 -2.52
C LYS A 538 -1.00 -3.33 -3.38
N ARG A 539 -0.91 -2.12 -2.80
CA ARG A 539 -0.49 -0.89 -3.50
C ARG A 539 0.88 -0.43 -2.99
N ALA A 540 1.74 -0.03 -3.92
CA ALA A 540 3.02 0.58 -3.58
C ALA A 540 2.78 1.95 -2.95
N LYS A 541 3.47 2.23 -1.84
CA LYS A 541 3.26 3.45 -1.06
C LYS A 541 4.58 4.14 -0.76
N ARG A 542 4.59 5.47 -0.85
CA ARG A 542 5.75 6.29 -0.50
C ARG A 542 5.86 6.39 1.01
N LEU A 543 6.96 5.88 1.56
CA LEU A 543 7.26 5.97 2.98
C LEU A 543 8.21 7.15 3.21
N CYS A 544 7.62 8.32 3.43
CA CYS A 544 8.29 9.60 3.61
C CYS A 544 7.73 10.31 4.84
N PHE A 545 8.50 11.23 5.42
CA PHE A 545 8.12 11.89 6.67
C PHE A 545 6.82 12.71 6.57
N ASP A 546 6.49 13.22 5.38
CA ASP A 546 5.26 13.99 5.10
C ASP A 546 3.96 13.21 5.33
N VAL A 547 4.01 11.87 5.28
CA VAL A 547 2.82 11.04 5.55
C VAL A 547 2.58 10.84 7.04
N VAL A 548 3.60 11.01 7.89
CA VAL A 548 3.53 10.68 9.32
C VAL A 548 2.41 11.46 10.02
N PRO A 549 2.30 12.79 9.89
CA PRO A 549 1.30 13.53 10.65
C PRO A 549 -0.13 13.10 10.32
N LYS A 550 -0.40 12.86 9.03
CA LYS A 550 -1.68 12.39 8.55
C LYS A 550 -2.06 11.03 9.15
N PHE A 551 -1.13 10.07 9.17
CA PHE A 551 -1.41 8.73 9.68
C PHE A 551 -1.60 8.68 11.20
N VAL A 552 -0.96 9.60 11.95
CA VAL A 552 -1.23 9.76 13.38
C VAL A 552 -2.66 10.28 13.59
N ASP A 553 -3.06 11.30 12.83
CA ASP A 553 -4.42 11.87 12.94
C ASP A 553 -5.52 10.92 12.46
N ASP A 554 -5.28 10.19 11.36
CA ASP A 554 -6.18 9.14 10.88
C ASP A 554 -6.36 8.04 11.94
N TYR A 555 -5.26 7.60 12.57
CA TYR A 555 -5.31 6.61 13.65
C TYR A 555 -6.17 7.09 14.83
N LEU A 556 -5.93 8.31 15.31
CA LEU A 556 -6.69 8.90 16.42
C LEU A 556 -8.19 9.03 16.07
N SER A 557 -8.49 9.40 14.83
CA SER A 557 -9.86 9.51 14.33
C SER A 557 -10.55 8.14 14.30
N LEU A 558 -9.88 7.12 13.77
CA LEU A 558 -10.39 5.75 13.72
C LEU A 558 -10.61 5.16 15.12
N VAL A 559 -9.75 5.48 16.09
CA VAL A 559 -9.95 5.11 17.50
C VAL A 559 -11.24 5.73 18.04
N GLN A 560 -11.49 7.01 17.80
CA GLN A 560 -12.73 7.67 18.25
C GLN A 560 -13.96 7.08 17.57
N GLU A 561 -13.88 6.80 16.27
CA GLU A 561 -14.96 6.13 15.52
C GLU A 561 -15.26 4.74 16.09
N TYR A 562 -14.22 3.96 16.38
CA TYR A 562 -14.38 2.64 17.00
C TYR A 562 -15.03 2.73 18.38
N ASN A 563 -14.60 3.66 19.24
CA ASN A 563 -15.18 3.80 20.58
C ASN A 563 -16.65 4.24 20.55
N ARG A 564 -17.09 4.96 19.50
CA ARG A 564 -18.50 5.31 19.27
C ARG A 564 -19.31 4.13 18.73
N ALA A 565 -18.73 3.35 17.82
CA ALA A 565 -19.37 2.21 17.17
C ALA A 565 -18.34 1.08 16.95
N PRO A 566 -18.15 0.21 17.96
CA PRO A 566 -17.15 -0.87 17.88
C PRO A 566 -17.46 -1.82 16.73
N THR A 567 -16.47 -2.03 15.86
CA THR A 567 -16.56 -2.98 14.76
C THR A 567 -15.17 -3.48 14.38
N ALA A 568 -15.07 -4.78 14.10
CA ALA A 568 -13.83 -5.39 13.59
C ALA A 568 -13.50 -5.00 12.14
N ASP A 569 -14.39 -4.27 11.46
CA ASP A 569 -14.10 -3.60 10.19
C ASP A 569 -13.18 -2.39 10.34
N ASN A 570 -13.16 -1.79 11.52
CA ASN A 570 -12.28 -0.67 11.78
C ASN A 570 -10.83 -1.17 11.84
N PRO A 571 -9.88 -0.58 11.07
CA PRO A 571 -8.48 -0.96 11.10
C PRO A 571 -7.87 -1.01 12.51
N VAL A 572 -8.30 -0.14 13.43
CA VAL A 572 -7.74 -0.09 14.78
C VAL A 572 -8.08 -1.32 15.63
N TRP A 573 -9.15 -2.04 15.29
CA TRP A 573 -9.46 -3.32 15.92
C TRP A 573 -8.34 -4.34 15.67
N HIS A 574 -7.82 -4.39 14.44
CA HIS A 574 -6.72 -5.30 14.08
C HIS A 574 -5.41 -4.93 14.76
N ILE A 575 -5.12 -3.61 14.82
CA ILE A 575 -3.91 -3.06 15.46
C ILE A 575 -3.87 -3.42 16.95
N HIS A 576 -5.02 -3.36 17.62
CA HIS A 576 -5.14 -3.60 19.06
C HIS A 576 -5.66 -4.99 19.42
N ASN A 577 -5.87 -5.87 18.43
CA ASN A 577 -6.47 -7.20 18.62
C ASN A 577 -7.76 -7.14 19.48
N GLY A 578 -8.66 -6.20 19.13
CA GLY A 578 -9.92 -5.93 19.83
C GLY A 578 -9.83 -5.08 21.09
N LYS A 579 -8.63 -4.85 21.66
CA LYS A 579 -8.42 -4.07 22.89
C LYS A 579 -8.14 -2.59 22.59
N VAL A 580 -8.98 -1.96 21.77
CA VAL A 580 -8.79 -0.57 21.33
C VAL A 580 -8.87 0.39 22.54
N PRO A 581 -7.88 1.28 22.74
CA PRO A 581 -7.90 2.25 23.84
C PRO A 581 -8.96 3.33 23.61
N ASN A 582 -9.47 3.92 24.70
CA ASN A 582 -10.28 5.13 24.60
C ASN A 582 -9.37 6.37 24.68
N ILE A 583 -9.34 7.17 23.61
CA ILE A 583 -8.46 8.34 23.48
C ILE A 583 -9.29 9.58 23.12
N GLU A 584 -9.39 10.54 24.04
CA GLU A 584 -10.21 11.76 23.87
C GLU A 584 -9.39 13.06 23.81
N LEU A 585 -8.84 13.38 22.63
CA LEU A 585 -7.97 14.55 22.47
C LEU A 585 -8.69 15.90 22.27
N CYS A 586 -10.03 16.00 22.42
CA CYS A 586 -10.80 17.27 22.36
C CYS A 586 -10.31 18.26 21.28
N GLU A 587 -10.37 17.83 20.02
CA GLU A 587 -9.92 18.58 18.83
C GLU A 587 -8.40 18.79 18.68
N LEU A 588 -7.56 18.34 19.64
CA LEU A 588 -6.11 18.34 19.46
C LEU A 588 -5.71 17.25 18.47
N THR A 589 -5.24 17.68 17.30
CA THR A 589 -4.61 16.80 16.31
C THR A 589 -3.10 16.88 16.41
N PHE A 590 -2.41 15.83 16.00
CA PHE A 590 -0.95 15.80 15.95
C PHE A 590 -0.39 16.84 14.97
N CYS A 591 -1.07 17.07 13.83
CA CYS A 591 -0.73 18.19 12.96
C CYS A 591 -0.82 19.53 13.71
N LEU A 592 -1.84 19.76 14.52
CA LEU A 592 -1.98 20.98 15.30
C LEU A 592 -0.83 21.13 16.30
N LEU A 593 -0.42 20.05 16.99
CA LEU A 593 0.74 20.05 17.90
C LEU A 593 2.05 20.43 17.20
N ILE A 594 2.32 19.87 16.02
CA ILE A 594 3.52 20.22 15.22
C ILE A 594 3.50 21.70 14.83
N ASN A 595 2.33 22.23 14.44
CA ASN A 595 2.21 23.62 14.01
C ASN A 595 2.37 24.61 15.17
N ILE A 596 1.92 24.26 16.38
CA ILE A 596 2.22 25.04 17.58
C ILE A 596 3.73 25.02 17.87
N ALA A 597 4.36 23.84 17.80
CA ALA A 597 5.80 23.73 17.97
C ALA A 597 6.54 24.64 16.99
N SER A 598 6.07 24.69 15.74
CA SER A 598 6.58 25.60 14.71
C SER A 598 6.37 27.08 15.04
N ALA A 599 5.16 27.50 15.41
CA ALA A 599 4.85 28.89 15.73
C ALA A 599 5.56 29.42 17.00
N CYS A 600 5.88 28.52 17.93
CA CYS A 600 6.58 28.83 19.16
C CYS A 600 8.11 28.74 19.06
N ASN A 601 8.65 28.20 17.96
CA ASN A 601 10.03 27.73 17.90
C ASN A 601 10.36 26.81 19.08
N ALA A 602 9.50 25.81 19.34
CA ALA A 602 9.58 25.02 20.54
C ALA A 602 10.89 24.23 20.62
N GLU A 603 11.76 24.64 21.55
CA GLU A 603 12.95 23.90 21.95
C GLU A 603 12.65 22.82 22.99
N ASP A 604 11.47 22.81 23.60
CA ASP A 604 11.11 21.76 24.53
C ASP A 604 9.59 21.57 24.61
N GLU A 605 9.19 20.51 25.30
CA GLU A 605 7.79 20.19 25.53
C GLU A 605 7.09 21.20 26.47
N GLN A 606 7.83 21.92 27.31
CA GLN A 606 7.25 22.79 28.35
C GLN A 606 6.43 23.92 27.71
N MET A 607 6.94 24.47 26.60
CA MET A 607 6.26 25.53 25.87
C MET A 607 4.93 25.06 25.26
N LEU A 608 4.88 23.85 24.68
CA LEU A 608 3.64 23.25 24.18
C LEU A 608 2.66 22.98 25.32
N TRP A 609 3.13 22.37 26.41
CA TRP A 609 2.28 22.08 27.56
C TRP A 609 1.65 23.31 28.18
N LYS A 610 2.36 24.45 28.21
CA LYS A 610 1.81 25.73 28.68
C LYS A 610 0.60 26.19 27.83
N LEU A 611 0.69 26.05 26.51
CA LEU A 611 -0.39 26.41 25.59
C LEU A 611 -1.55 25.41 25.65
N ILE A 612 -1.23 24.12 25.69
CA ILE A 612 -2.22 23.05 25.81
C ILE A 612 -3.03 23.19 27.11
N ARG A 613 -2.39 23.47 28.26
CA ARG A 613 -3.08 23.70 29.54
C ARG A 613 -3.98 24.94 29.52
N ARG A 614 -3.58 25.98 28.79
CA ARG A 614 -4.42 27.18 28.59
C ARG A 614 -5.65 26.86 27.75
N TYR A 615 -5.50 26.02 26.73
CA TYR A 615 -6.61 25.58 25.89
C TYR A 615 -7.50 24.53 26.57
N ARG A 616 -6.91 23.67 27.40
CA ARG A 616 -7.59 22.59 28.13
C ARG A 616 -7.16 22.60 29.60
N GLY A 617 -8.00 23.18 30.46
CA GLY A 617 -7.73 23.31 31.90
C GLY A 617 -7.87 22.04 32.73
N ASP A 618 -8.52 20.98 32.24
CA ASP A 618 -8.79 19.71 32.97
C ASP A 618 -7.77 18.59 32.68
N ILE A 619 -6.68 18.89 31.96
CA ILE A 619 -5.84 17.89 31.32
C ILE A 619 -5.10 16.95 32.26
N ASP A 620 -4.76 17.40 33.47
CA ASP A 620 -4.00 16.60 34.44
C ASP A 620 -4.87 15.53 35.13
N SER A 621 -6.19 15.53 34.90
CA SER A 621 -7.17 14.63 35.55
C SER A 621 -7.71 13.51 34.64
N ARG A 622 -7.27 13.44 33.38
CA ARG A 622 -7.83 12.53 32.36
C ARG A 622 -6.95 11.31 32.08
N ALA A 623 -7.57 10.24 31.61
CA ALA A 623 -6.88 8.98 31.30
C ALA A 623 -6.03 9.04 30.02
N ASP A 624 -6.29 9.99 29.11
CA ASP A 624 -5.62 10.17 27.82
C ASP A 624 -4.28 10.93 27.90
N THR A 625 -3.93 11.46 29.08
CA THR A 625 -2.75 12.32 29.30
C THR A 625 -1.43 11.63 28.94
N VAL A 626 -1.33 10.30 29.12
CA VAL A 626 -0.15 9.53 28.69
C VAL A 626 0.01 9.54 27.18
N THR A 627 -1.08 9.32 26.44
CA THR A 627 -1.07 9.35 24.96
C THR A 627 -0.75 10.75 24.47
N LEU A 628 -1.38 11.77 25.05
CA LEU A 628 -1.09 13.15 24.68
C LEU A 628 0.36 13.53 24.96
N SER A 629 0.93 13.10 26.09
CA SER A 629 2.35 13.34 26.40
C SER A 629 3.26 12.76 25.34
N LYS A 630 3.02 11.52 24.91
CA LYS A 630 3.79 10.92 23.81
C LYS A 630 3.65 11.73 22.52
N LEU A 631 2.44 12.18 22.18
CA LEU A 631 2.20 12.99 20.99
C LEU A 631 2.91 14.36 21.05
N VAL A 632 2.97 15.00 22.23
CA VAL A 632 3.70 16.26 22.42
C VAL A 632 5.20 16.04 22.22
N SER A 633 5.79 15.01 22.85
CA SER A 633 7.20 14.64 22.65
C SER A 633 7.50 14.39 21.17
N CYS A 634 6.69 13.57 20.53
CA CYS A 634 6.79 13.24 19.11
C CYS A 634 6.68 14.49 18.21
N ALA A 635 5.78 15.43 18.53
CA ALA A 635 5.60 16.65 17.76
C ALA A 635 6.82 17.57 17.83
N VAL A 636 7.46 17.69 19.00
CA VAL A 636 8.70 18.46 19.18
C VAL A 636 9.86 17.82 18.40
N VAL A 637 10.01 16.49 18.48
CA VAL A 637 11.02 15.76 17.71
C VAL A 637 10.79 15.93 16.21
N TYR A 638 9.56 15.73 15.74
CA TYR A 638 9.19 15.90 14.33
C TYR A 638 9.50 17.33 13.84
N TYR A 639 9.11 18.33 14.63
CA TYR A 639 9.38 19.73 14.32
C TYR A 639 10.89 19.99 14.16
N ARG A 640 11.70 19.59 15.14
CA ARG A 640 13.15 19.81 15.14
C ARG A 640 13.87 19.12 14.00
N THR A 641 13.47 17.89 13.70
CA THR A 641 14.17 17.06 12.71
C THR A 641 13.76 17.40 11.28
N PHE A 642 12.48 17.69 11.03
CA PHE A 642 11.97 17.77 9.65
C PHE A 642 11.43 19.15 9.25
N VAL A 643 10.89 19.92 10.19
CA VAL A 643 10.27 21.23 9.90
C VAL A 643 11.28 22.36 10.04
N MET A 644 11.93 22.47 11.21
CA MET A 644 12.87 23.54 11.54
C MET A 644 13.98 23.72 10.49
N PRO A 645 14.65 22.65 9.98
CA PRO A 645 15.75 22.81 9.02
C PRO A 645 15.32 23.28 7.62
N ASN A 646 14.05 23.07 7.26
CA ASN A 646 13.52 23.37 5.92
C ASN A 646 12.61 24.61 5.91
N ARG A 647 12.52 25.31 7.05
CA ARG A 647 11.62 26.45 7.22
C ARG A 647 12.14 27.66 6.47
N SER A 648 11.24 28.34 5.75
CA SER A 648 11.56 29.62 5.12
C SER A 648 10.36 30.55 5.28
N TYR A 649 10.57 31.66 5.98
CA TYR A 649 9.56 32.69 6.12
C TYR A 649 9.54 33.58 4.89
N ARG A 650 8.36 33.74 4.30
CA ARG A 650 8.18 34.67 3.20
C ARG A 650 7.91 36.06 3.75
N VAL A 651 8.66 37.05 3.25
CA VAL A 651 8.38 38.46 3.58
C VAL A 651 7.08 38.88 2.85
N PRO A 652 6.07 39.42 3.56
CA PRO A 652 4.83 39.87 2.93
C PRO A 652 5.06 41.19 2.16
N ASN A 653 4.48 41.29 0.97
CA ASN A 653 4.47 42.53 0.20
C ASN A 653 3.51 43.58 0.80
N GLU A 654 3.50 44.81 0.31
CA GLU A 654 2.69 45.91 0.87
C GLU A 654 1.19 45.59 0.94
N ASN A 655 0.65 44.92 -0.08
CA ASN A 655 -0.76 44.53 -0.11
C ASN A 655 -1.03 43.45 0.95
N GLU A 656 -0.18 42.43 1.03
CA GLU A 656 -0.30 41.34 2.01
C GLU A 656 -0.16 41.86 3.45
N ARG A 657 0.72 42.83 3.70
CA ARG A 657 0.82 43.51 5.00
C ARG A 657 -0.51 44.14 5.40
N GLY A 658 -1.17 44.83 4.47
CA GLY A 658 -2.49 45.39 4.70
C GLY A 658 -3.54 44.33 5.05
N MET A 659 -3.54 43.19 4.35
CA MET A 659 -4.45 42.07 4.60
C MET A 659 -4.21 41.42 5.97
N LEU A 660 -2.94 41.23 6.33
CA LEU A 660 -2.52 40.67 7.61
C LEU A 660 -2.92 41.58 8.77
N LEU A 661 -2.71 42.89 8.66
CA LEU A 661 -3.13 43.85 9.69
C LEU A 661 -4.67 43.92 9.82
N ASP A 662 -5.43 43.75 8.73
CA ASP A 662 -6.89 43.63 8.80
C ASP A 662 -7.34 42.34 9.50
N LEU A 663 -6.61 41.24 9.28
CA LEU A 663 -6.81 40.00 10.03
C LEU A 663 -6.54 40.21 11.53
N ALA A 664 -5.44 40.86 11.89
CA ALA A 664 -5.12 41.16 13.29
C ALA A 664 -6.23 41.99 13.97
N LYS A 665 -6.73 43.03 13.30
CA LYS A 665 -7.87 43.83 13.78
C LYS A 665 -9.15 43.00 13.95
N THR A 666 -9.43 42.11 13.00
CA THR A 666 -10.60 41.23 13.08
C THR A 666 -10.46 40.26 14.24
N LEU A 667 -9.28 39.66 14.42
CA LEU A 667 -8.99 38.76 15.53
C LEU A 667 -9.12 39.46 16.89
N ALA A 668 -8.79 40.76 16.99
CA ALA A 668 -8.98 41.52 18.22
C ALA A 668 -10.46 41.67 18.64
N THR A 669 -11.42 41.39 17.75
CA THR A 669 -12.87 41.39 18.06
C THR A 669 -13.39 40.04 18.53
N VAL A 670 -12.57 38.99 18.45
CA VAL A 670 -12.91 37.64 18.91
C VAL A 670 -12.91 37.62 20.44
N GLY A 671 -14.02 37.16 21.02
CA GLY A 671 -14.18 36.97 22.46
C GLY A 671 -13.68 35.60 22.94
N ASP A 672 -13.48 35.47 24.25
CA ASP A 672 -13.01 34.21 24.86
C ASP A 672 -13.97 33.02 24.65
N ALA A 673 -15.26 33.30 24.47
CA ALA A 673 -16.32 32.32 24.22
C ALA A 673 -16.36 31.80 22.77
N ASP A 674 -15.71 32.48 21.82
CA ASP A 674 -15.74 32.07 20.41
C ASP A 674 -15.06 30.71 20.20
N THR A 675 -15.70 29.84 19.44
CA THR A 675 -15.16 28.51 19.14
C THR A 675 -14.06 28.57 18.07
N SER A 676 -13.31 27.49 17.91
CA SER A 676 -12.35 27.32 16.80
C SER A 676 -13.01 27.51 15.42
N ALA A 677 -14.30 27.16 15.31
CA ALA A 677 -15.09 27.35 14.09
C ALA A 677 -15.48 28.81 13.85
N ASP A 678 -15.85 29.55 14.90
CA ASP A 678 -16.20 30.98 14.81
C ASP A 678 -14.98 31.81 14.40
N ILE A 679 -13.84 31.55 15.03
CA ILE A 679 -12.56 32.17 14.66
C ILE A 679 -12.21 31.85 13.21
N GLN A 680 -12.40 30.61 12.76
CA GLN A 680 -12.18 30.25 11.36
C GLN A 680 -13.10 31.05 10.42
N ASN A 681 -14.34 31.30 10.79
CA ASN A 681 -15.26 32.10 9.99
C ASN A 681 -14.78 33.56 9.86
N HIS A 682 -14.26 34.15 10.93
CA HIS A 682 -13.62 35.47 10.89
C HIS A 682 -12.43 35.49 9.93
N VAL A 683 -11.53 34.51 10.04
CA VAL A 683 -10.36 34.38 9.15
C VAL A 683 -10.80 34.22 7.68
N PHE A 684 -11.86 33.46 7.40
CA PHE A 684 -12.44 33.32 6.06
C PHE A 684 -13.06 34.62 5.55
N ALA A 685 -13.75 35.38 6.41
CA ALA A 685 -14.39 36.64 6.02
C ALA A 685 -13.34 37.66 5.54
N VAL A 686 -12.22 37.77 6.26
CA VAL A 686 -11.07 38.59 5.83
C VAL A 686 -10.48 38.07 4.52
N GLY A 687 -10.24 36.77 4.40
CA GLY A 687 -9.76 36.17 3.17
C GLY A 687 -10.67 36.45 1.96
N LYS A 688 -11.99 36.36 2.13
CA LYS A 688 -12.97 36.66 1.08
C LYS A 688 -13.02 38.14 0.68
N LYS A 689 -12.74 39.05 1.62
CA LYS A 689 -12.71 40.49 1.36
C LYS A 689 -11.61 40.85 0.36
N TYR A 690 -10.45 40.18 0.41
CA TYR A 690 -9.30 40.50 -0.43
C TYR A 690 -9.05 39.51 -1.57
N LEU A 691 -9.36 38.22 -1.38
CA LEU A 691 -9.17 37.14 -2.36
C LEU A 691 -10.45 36.29 -2.49
N PRO A 692 -11.58 36.87 -2.96
CA PRO A 692 -12.88 36.19 -3.01
C PRO A 692 -12.86 34.91 -3.86
N ASP A 693 -12.08 34.91 -4.94
CA ASP A 693 -12.01 33.80 -5.90
C ASP A 693 -10.84 32.84 -5.62
N ASN A 694 -9.97 33.14 -4.65
CA ASN A 694 -8.76 32.35 -4.39
C ASN A 694 -8.35 32.29 -2.90
N LEU A 695 -9.25 31.75 -2.07
CA LEU A 695 -8.99 31.50 -0.65
C LEU A 695 -7.81 30.55 -0.39
N ARG A 696 -7.41 29.74 -1.36
CA ARG A 696 -6.24 28.87 -1.21
C ARG A 696 -4.96 29.68 -1.05
N GLU A 697 -4.76 30.70 -1.89
CA GLU A 697 -3.60 31.58 -1.80
C GLU A 697 -3.64 32.45 -0.53
N TRP A 698 -4.83 32.78 -0.01
CA TRP A 698 -4.97 33.42 1.30
C TRP A 698 -4.35 32.58 2.42
N PHE A 699 -4.77 31.32 2.57
CA PHE A 699 -4.23 30.46 3.63
C PHE A 699 -2.77 30.11 3.40
N LYS A 700 -2.37 29.87 2.15
CA LYS A 700 -0.96 29.65 1.80
C LYS A 700 -0.10 30.85 2.22
N MET A 701 -0.54 32.08 1.96
CA MET A 701 0.13 33.29 2.43
C MET A 701 0.24 33.31 3.96
N LEU A 702 -0.85 33.03 4.69
CA LEU A 702 -0.81 32.98 6.16
C LEU A 702 0.22 31.97 6.67
N TYR A 703 0.29 30.78 6.08
CA TYR A 703 1.26 29.76 6.50
C TYR A 703 2.70 30.13 6.12
N GLU A 704 2.94 30.66 4.92
CA GLU A 704 4.30 31.01 4.47
C GLU A 704 4.87 32.20 5.26
N VAL A 705 4.01 33.18 5.58
CA VAL A 705 4.42 34.41 6.27
C VAL A 705 4.51 34.20 7.78
N LEU A 706 3.54 33.51 8.39
CA LEU A 706 3.45 33.40 9.86
C LEU A 706 4.09 32.11 10.40
N LEU A 707 4.07 31.03 9.62
CA LEU A 707 4.56 29.71 10.05
C LEU A 707 5.79 29.24 9.25
N GLY A 708 6.16 29.90 8.15
CA GLY A 708 7.29 29.52 7.30
C GLY A 708 7.10 28.20 6.55
N GLN A 709 5.86 27.82 6.24
CA GLN A 709 5.48 26.58 5.54
C GLN A 709 4.40 26.86 4.48
N SER A 710 4.30 26.03 3.45
CA SER A 710 3.32 26.20 2.37
C SER A 710 1.90 25.75 2.72
N ASP A 711 1.76 25.02 3.83
CA ASP A 711 0.54 24.42 4.34
C ASP A 711 0.57 24.37 5.88
N GLY A 712 -0.58 24.12 6.49
CA GLY A 712 -0.74 24.22 7.94
C GLY A 712 -2.11 23.72 8.41
N PRO A 713 -2.38 23.79 9.72
CA PRO A 713 -3.59 23.28 10.31
C PRO A 713 -4.74 24.25 10.00
N ARG A 714 -5.98 23.86 10.30
CA ARG A 714 -7.11 24.81 10.27
C ARG A 714 -6.76 26.05 11.10
N PHE A 715 -6.63 27.22 10.45
CA PHE A 715 -6.06 28.42 11.06
C PHE A 715 -6.81 28.87 12.32
N GLY A 716 -8.14 28.77 12.35
CA GLY A 716 -8.95 29.09 13.54
C GLY A 716 -8.66 28.19 14.74
N SER A 717 -8.41 26.89 14.52
CA SER A 717 -7.98 25.97 15.58
C SER A 717 -6.59 26.35 16.11
N PHE A 718 -5.67 26.75 15.21
CA PHE A 718 -4.37 27.28 15.59
C PHE A 718 -4.50 28.55 16.43
N VAL A 719 -5.29 29.54 16.00
CA VAL A 719 -5.49 30.79 16.75
C VAL A 719 -6.09 30.55 18.13
N LYS A 720 -7.09 29.66 18.24
CA LYS A 720 -7.71 29.36 19.54
C LYS A 720 -6.71 28.76 20.53
N LEU A 721 -5.82 27.89 20.06
CA LEU A 721 -4.87 27.15 20.89
C LEU A 721 -3.58 27.94 21.16
N TYR A 722 -3.03 28.60 20.14
CA TYR A 722 -1.88 29.49 20.28
C TYR A 722 -2.23 30.74 21.08
N GLY A 723 -3.49 31.19 20.98
CA GLY A 723 -4.05 32.35 21.65
C GLY A 723 -4.19 33.55 20.71
N VAL A 724 -5.35 34.21 20.73
CA VAL A 724 -5.68 35.37 19.87
C VAL A 724 -4.62 36.47 19.99
N GLY A 725 -4.25 36.88 21.21
CA GLY A 725 -3.21 37.89 21.44
C GLY A 725 -1.85 37.48 20.88
N ASN A 726 -1.42 36.23 21.12
CA ASN A 726 -0.17 35.72 20.57
C ASN A 726 -0.19 35.69 19.03
N THR A 727 -1.32 35.34 18.41
CA THR A 727 -1.46 35.39 16.95
C THR A 727 -1.38 36.82 16.41
N ILE A 728 -1.99 37.79 17.09
CA ILE A 728 -1.89 39.20 16.72
C ILE A 728 -0.43 39.66 16.78
N GLU A 729 0.29 39.37 17.87
CA GLU A 729 1.73 39.67 17.98
C GLU A 729 2.58 38.97 16.91
N LEU A 730 2.21 37.74 16.52
CA LEU A 730 2.87 37.03 15.42
C LEU A 730 2.67 37.75 14.08
N ILE A 731 1.44 38.20 13.81
CA ILE A 731 1.12 38.98 12.60
C ILE A 731 1.87 40.31 12.60
N GLU A 732 1.82 41.05 13.70
CA GLU A 732 2.48 42.36 13.82
C GLU A 732 3.99 42.26 13.61
N ARG A 733 4.63 41.26 14.22
CA ARG A 733 6.05 40.96 13.98
C ARG A 733 6.36 40.66 12.53
N ALA A 734 5.55 39.84 11.84
CA ALA A 734 5.75 39.51 10.44
C ALA A 734 5.52 40.69 9.48
N THR A 735 4.77 41.72 9.91
CA THR A 735 4.48 42.93 9.12
C THR A 735 5.42 44.11 9.43
N SER A 736 6.18 44.03 10.53
CA SER A 736 7.22 45.00 10.90
C SER A 736 8.37 44.97 9.89
N ALA A 737 8.94 46.13 9.54
CA ALA A 737 9.98 46.26 8.51
C ALA A 737 11.35 45.62 8.87
N ASP A 738 11.50 45.07 10.08
CA ASP A 738 12.69 44.35 10.53
C ASP A 738 12.34 42.88 10.80
N SER A 739 12.54 42.02 9.81
CA SER A 739 12.55 40.57 10.03
C SER A 739 13.78 39.97 9.34
N SER A 740 14.96 40.24 9.92
CA SER A 740 16.09 39.32 9.88
C SER A 740 15.88 38.34 11.03
N ASN A 741 15.34 37.15 10.74
CA ASN A 741 15.36 36.00 11.63
C ASN A 741 15.79 34.78 10.82
#